data_AF-A0A9D7LB78-F1
#
_entry.id   AF-A0A9D7LB78-F1
#
_cell.length_a   1.000
_cell.length_b   1.000
_cell.length_c   1.000
_cell.angle_alpha   90.00
_cell.angle_beta   90.00
_cell.angle_gamma   90.00
#
_symmetry.space_group_name_H-M   'P 1'
#
loop_
_entity.id
_entity.type
_entity.pdbx_description
1 polymer ?
#
loop_
_entity_poly.entity_id
_entity_poly.type
_entity_poly.pdbx_seq_one_letter_code
_entity_poly.pdbx_strand_id
1 'polypeptide(L)'
;MSADPIRPRTEPEPVRSTWDDLLAGVKTPADWLAHKAVLRRRYLELIRDDRKPARPPLDLRTHESVDVDGIYERRLISYAVEADERAHAFLAIPYGLTGPAPAMVTLHGTYAHGKEREAGLEENPEKAFLDHLARRGYVVIAPDHFVAGERTPPEGAYETARFHRKHPEWTAVGKFTYEHSIAIDVLLTLPEVDPARIGTLGHSLGGHGAYFLAAYDERVRAAVSNSGCAPFRYNTKVEAWARDHFYTYLKPIRAGLLRGELPPIDMHEIMALIAPRPFLDLSGLNDLIAGDPPQLAGWTYRQRVLMLMKVMDAYELESAAPNFAFYAHGSGHAAPHEVRMLMYGWLDKHLKPAAATAAHLLPDNRFANLGLASAVSESRGVAALRDAQGRSLVLTLLLDLSTRGSLLVTDVDSGETTQVDFPESTRSDTWAAWAPYASLLSANGRFYTLAGKTLLEFDPNRRAFTFHGVPAASETCCVDTAMADGPDGRIYAATHPNARLVSFDPVTQELRDHGQLDAAEHYPGSLAVDAAGWIYAGIGTARWNFVAFDPRTGVMRPLLAESERGQGSARVSAGPDGAVYGEAGGRHYRLHPDRAEPVEAAEVPAAVPCRAGRFTNRTAVLPDGRRITVHLPERRMEIEGPGGAAREIAVNFRSGGAFIASLGVGPGGGIYGSTSHPMHLVRYDPAGREITDLGAIKAIGGGNICAFAAQGAALVGPAYPFGDVFLFDPAQPFAPEQASAPNPRVLTRFEKHITRPRTCVAHPDGRHVIVAGFMDYGLVGGGLGIVDLQSGQTTLLTHEQVMPRHSTHTLRALANGDLVGGTSVHAPGGGHSTEKEAILYLFDWSRRQVVFQTVPVPGAEEINSVEVGADGFVYGLTAGGQFFGFDPVRRVVVKREDLSAHGEVVRHSLGRSPDGVVYGVLGQAVFRVEPVDHRITVLAKPPVPITAGLAVTGDRLYFASKANIWSCRL
;
A
#
# COMPACT_ATOMS: atom_id res chain seq x y z
N MET A 1 -43.31 -16.84 -35.79
CA MET A 1 -41.85 -16.63 -35.92
C MET A 1 -41.63 -15.74 -37.14
N SER A 2 -41.40 -14.45 -36.94
CA SER A 2 -40.98 -13.53 -38.00
C SER A 2 -39.50 -13.81 -38.28
N ALA A 3 -39.15 -14.20 -39.50
CA ALA A 3 -37.76 -14.36 -39.90
C ALA A 3 -37.11 -12.97 -39.94
N ASP A 4 -36.04 -12.76 -39.16
CA ASP A 4 -35.26 -11.53 -39.22
C ASP A 4 -34.66 -11.34 -40.62
N PRO A 5 -34.60 -10.10 -41.13
CA PRO A 5 -34.11 -9.82 -42.48
C PRO A 5 -32.61 -10.10 -42.60
N ILE A 6 -32.23 -10.83 -43.66
CA ILE A 6 -30.84 -11.10 -44.02
C ILE A 6 -30.17 -9.79 -44.46
N ARG A 7 -29.04 -9.43 -43.83
CA ARG A 7 -28.26 -8.24 -44.21
C ARG A 7 -27.54 -8.44 -45.56
N PRO A 8 -27.59 -7.47 -46.49
CA PRO A 8 -26.88 -7.56 -47.77
C PRO A 8 -25.36 -7.38 -47.60
N ARG A 9 -24.59 -7.98 -48.52
CA ARG A 9 -23.15 -7.74 -48.64
C ARG A 9 -22.91 -6.35 -49.25
N THR A 10 -22.07 -5.54 -48.61
CA THR A 10 -21.65 -4.22 -49.10
C THR A 10 -20.13 -4.18 -49.26
N GLU A 11 -19.64 -3.69 -50.39
CA GLU A 11 -18.22 -3.34 -50.55
C GLU A 11 -17.95 -2.01 -49.79
N PRO A 12 -16.75 -1.82 -49.21
CA PRO A 12 -16.42 -0.58 -48.52
C PRO A 12 -16.35 0.60 -49.51
N GLU A 13 -17.15 1.65 -49.28
CA GLU A 13 -17.07 2.87 -50.07
C GLU A 13 -15.86 3.73 -49.64
N PRO A 14 -15.13 4.36 -50.58
CA PRO A 14 -14.07 5.31 -50.23
C PRO A 14 -14.63 6.52 -49.46
N VAL A 15 -14.11 6.76 -48.25
CA VAL A 15 -14.44 7.94 -47.45
C VAL A 15 -13.79 9.17 -48.09
N ARG A 16 -14.60 10.09 -48.63
CA ARG A 16 -14.14 11.39 -49.15
C ARG A 16 -14.34 12.47 -48.10
N SER A 17 -13.32 13.28 -47.85
CA SER A 17 -13.37 14.35 -46.85
C SER A 17 -12.64 15.61 -47.33
N THR A 18 -12.90 16.74 -46.69
CA THR A 18 -12.17 17.99 -46.99
C THR A 18 -10.71 17.94 -46.56
N TRP A 19 -10.32 16.95 -45.76
CA TRP A 19 -8.95 16.69 -45.30
C TRP A 19 -8.11 15.94 -46.34
N ASP A 20 -8.71 15.49 -47.45
CA ASP A 20 -7.99 14.92 -48.60
C ASP A 20 -7.03 15.94 -49.27
N ASP A 21 -7.12 17.22 -48.88
CA ASP A 21 -6.22 18.27 -49.34
C ASP A 21 -4.77 18.10 -48.89
N LEU A 22 -4.50 17.39 -47.78
CA LEU A 22 -3.14 17.08 -47.31
C LEU A 22 -2.26 16.44 -48.40
N LEU A 23 -2.86 15.57 -49.22
CA LEU A 23 -2.16 14.83 -50.29
C LEU A 23 -2.70 15.19 -51.68
N ALA A 24 -3.42 16.30 -51.82
CA ALA A 24 -3.95 16.72 -53.11
C ALA A 24 -2.81 16.98 -54.11
N GLY A 25 -2.81 16.21 -55.20
CA GLY A 25 -1.76 16.28 -56.23
C GLY A 25 -0.47 15.53 -55.87
N VAL A 26 -0.36 14.93 -54.69
CA VAL A 26 0.77 14.10 -54.27
C VAL A 26 0.53 12.67 -54.72
N LYS A 27 1.38 12.14 -55.61
CA LYS A 27 1.28 10.76 -56.13
C LYS A 27 2.50 9.91 -55.83
N THR A 28 3.62 10.56 -55.58
CA THR A 28 4.92 9.91 -55.34
C THR A 28 5.57 10.43 -54.06
N PRO A 29 6.51 9.67 -53.47
CA PRO A 29 7.31 10.17 -52.35
C PRO A 29 8.06 11.48 -52.65
N ALA A 30 8.47 11.70 -53.91
CA ALA A 30 9.12 12.94 -54.33
C ALA A 30 8.16 14.14 -54.31
N ASP A 31 6.91 13.95 -54.77
CA ASP A 31 5.86 14.98 -54.67
C ASP A 31 5.59 15.32 -53.21
N TRP A 32 5.58 14.31 -52.33
CA TRP A 32 5.38 14.48 -50.90
C TRP A 32 6.51 15.30 -50.27
N LEU A 33 7.78 14.99 -50.55
CA LEU A 33 8.91 15.76 -50.02
C LEU A 33 8.86 17.24 -50.44
N ALA A 34 8.49 17.52 -51.70
CA ALA A 34 8.30 18.88 -52.18
C ALA A 34 7.13 19.58 -51.46
N HIS A 35 6.01 18.88 -51.28
CA HIS A 35 4.84 19.40 -50.57
C HIS A 35 5.13 19.65 -49.08
N LYS A 36 5.84 18.74 -48.42
CA LYS A 36 6.25 18.84 -47.01
C LYS A 36 7.12 20.07 -46.75
N ALA A 37 7.97 20.47 -47.70
CA ALA A 37 8.72 21.72 -47.61
C ALA A 37 7.81 22.97 -47.62
N VAL A 38 6.71 22.94 -48.39
CA VAL A 38 5.69 23.99 -48.39
C VAL A 38 4.96 24.03 -47.05
N LEU A 39 4.57 22.88 -46.50
CA LEU A 39 3.94 22.77 -45.19
C LEU A 39 4.87 23.28 -44.08
N ARG A 40 6.17 22.94 -44.14
CA ARG A 40 7.17 23.42 -43.17
C ARG A 40 7.29 24.93 -43.19
N ARG A 41 7.33 25.54 -44.38
CA ARG A 41 7.34 27.00 -44.52
C ARG A 41 6.08 27.63 -43.90
N ARG A 42 4.89 27.13 -44.24
CA ARG A 42 3.62 27.62 -43.69
C ARG A 42 3.55 27.48 -42.16
N TYR A 43 4.06 26.38 -41.62
CA TYR A 43 4.15 26.17 -40.17
C TYR A 43 5.05 27.22 -39.50
N LEU A 44 6.25 27.46 -40.03
CA LEU A 44 7.19 28.45 -39.50
C LEU A 44 6.63 29.89 -39.61
N GLU A 45 5.93 30.20 -40.70
CA GLU A 45 5.21 31.46 -40.90
C GLU A 45 4.07 31.63 -39.87
N LEU A 46 3.29 30.57 -39.61
CA LEU A 46 2.19 30.57 -38.64
C LEU A 46 2.67 30.93 -37.23
N ILE A 47 3.77 30.30 -36.79
CA ILE A 47 4.33 30.54 -35.45
C ILE A 47 5.22 31.79 -35.37
N ARG A 48 5.48 32.44 -36.51
CA ARG A 48 6.36 33.61 -36.63
C ARG A 48 7.79 33.31 -36.17
N ASP A 49 8.34 32.20 -36.66
CA ASP A 49 9.70 31.76 -36.31
C ASP A 49 10.78 32.80 -36.67
N ASP A 50 10.54 33.62 -37.68
CA ASP A 50 11.38 34.74 -38.11
C ASP A 50 11.50 35.87 -37.06
N ARG A 51 10.64 35.85 -36.02
CA ARG A 51 10.61 36.86 -34.95
C ARG A 51 11.26 36.40 -33.64
N LYS A 52 11.76 35.16 -33.58
CA LYS A 52 12.47 34.67 -32.39
C LYS A 52 13.81 35.39 -32.20
N PRO A 53 14.28 35.57 -30.96
CA PRO A 53 15.61 36.08 -30.69
C PRO A 53 16.70 35.04 -31.04
N ALA A 54 17.96 35.47 -31.06
CA ALA A 54 19.09 34.56 -31.12
C ALA A 54 19.17 33.70 -29.83
N ARG A 55 19.61 32.45 -29.95
CA ARG A 55 19.80 31.56 -28.80
C ARG A 55 20.91 32.11 -27.88
N PRO A 56 20.62 32.39 -26.60
CA PRO A 56 21.66 32.78 -25.65
C PRO A 56 22.51 31.56 -25.25
N PRO A 57 23.73 31.76 -24.72
CA PRO A 57 24.42 30.73 -23.95
C PRO A 57 23.52 30.24 -22.80
N LEU A 58 23.47 28.92 -22.55
CA LEU A 58 22.49 28.33 -21.63
C LEU A 58 22.57 28.87 -20.19
N ASP A 59 23.75 29.27 -19.69
CA ASP A 59 23.97 29.67 -18.29
C ASP A 59 23.20 28.74 -17.32
N LEU A 60 23.42 27.42 -17.46
CA LEU A 60 22.69 26.39 -16.72
C LEU A 60 23.06 26.44 -15.24
N ARG A 61 22.06 26.48 -14.36
CA ARG A 61 22.25 26.49 -12.89
C ARG A 61 21.35 25.47 -12.23
N THR A 62 21.91 24.76 -11.25
CA THR A 62 21.17 23.87 -10.35
C THR A 62 20.94 24.58 -9.03
N HIS A 63 19.69 24.62 -8.58
CA HIS A 63 19.26 25.28 -7.35
C HIS A 63 19.01 24.29 -6.21
N GLU A 64 18.53 23.10 -6.55
CA GLU A 64 18.18 22.05 -5.60
C GLU A 64 18.43 20.68 -6.23
N SER A 65 18.69 19.68 -5.41
CA SER A 65 18.76 18.27 -5.79
C SER A 65 18.14 17.41 -4.70
N VAL A 66 17.19 16.56 -5.08
CA VAL A 66 16.39 15.72 -4.17
C VAL A 66 16.46 14.27 -4.63
N ASP A 67 16.75 13.37 -3.70
CA ASP A 67 16.61 11.93 -3.90
C ASP A 67 15.12 11.55 -3.91
N VAL A 68 14.67 10.87 -4.96
CA VAL A 68 13.29 10.40 -5.06
C VAL A 68 13.27 8.87 -4.94
N ASP A 69 12.89 8.40 -3.75
CA ASP A 69 12.73 6.98 -3.38
C ASP A 69 13.97 6.10 -3.62
N GLY A 70 15.18 6.68 -3.68
CA GLY A 70 16.39 5.96 -4.09
C GLY A 70 16.36 5.46 -5.55
N ILE A 71 15.47 5.99 -6.40
CA ILE A 71 15.30 5.58 -7.81
C ILE A 71 15.94 6.57 -8.77
N TYR A 72 15.76 7.87 -8.54
CA TYR A 72 16.34 8.91 -9.38
C TYR A 72 16.61 10.20 -8.59
N GLU A 73 17.51 11.02 -9.10
CA GLU A 73 17.77 12.36 -8.60
C GLU A 73 16.89 13.36 -9.36
N ARG A 74 16.13 14.20 -8.64
CA ARG A 74 15.40 15.34 -9.22
C ARG A 74 16.12 16.65 -8.89
N ARG A 75 16.51 17.39 -9.92
CA ARG A 75 17.18 18.69 -9.81
C ARG A 75 16.24 19.82 -10.21
N LEU A 76 16.12 20.86 -9.37
CA LEU A 76 15.55 22.13 -9.80
C LEU A 76 16.64 22.90 -10.55
N ILE A 77 16.41 23.24 -11.81
CA ILE A 77 17.37 23.92 -12.66
C ILE A 77 16.78 25.19 -13.29
N SER A 78 17.65 26.10 -13.72
CA SER A 78 17.29 27.22 -14.59
C SER A 78 18.32 27.43 -15.69
N TYR A 79 17.90 27.98 -16.82
CA TYR A 79 18.75 28.27 -17.99
C TYR A 79 18.21 29.45 -18.79
N ALA A 80 19.08 30.18 -19.49
CA ALA A 80 18.73 31.33 -20.29
C ALA A 80 17.95 30.92 -21.56
N VAL A 81 16.90 31.67 -21.87
CA VAL A 81 16.05 31.49 -23.06
C VAL A 81 15.98 32.75 -23.92
N GLU A 82 16.16 33.92 -23.31
CA GLU A 82 16.51 35.18 -23.98
C GLU A 82 17.66 35.85 -23.21
N ALA A 83 18.20 36.96 -23.73
CA ALA A 83 19.29 37.68 -23.07
C ALA A 83 18.93 38.19 -21.65
N ASP A 84 17.65 38.45 -21.41
CA ASP A 84 17.08 38.99 -20.17
C ASP A 84 16.10 38.03 -19.48
N GLU A 85 16.03 36.76 -19.92
CA GLU A 85 15.00 35.82 -19.44
C GLU A 85 15.53 34.41 -19.25
N ARG A 86 15.11 33.76 -18.15
CA ARG A 86 15.46 32.39 -17.79
C ARG A 86 14.22 31.50 -17.69
N ALA A 87 14.32 30.28 -18.21
CA ALA A 87 13.37 29.21 -17.94
C ALA A 87 13.77 28.45 -16.66
N HIS A 88 12.78 27.85 -16.01
CA HIS A 88 12.94 27.00 -14.85
C HIS A 88 12.38 25.62 -15.17
N ALA A 89 13.06 24.56 -14.74
CA ALA A 89 12.67 23.20 -15.06
C ALA A 89 13.03 22.24 -13.92
N PHE A 90 12.29 21.13 -13.82
CA PHE A 90 12.79 19.96 -13.12
C PHE A 90 13.53 19.06 -14.11
N LEU A 91 14.70 18.58 -13.70
CA LEU A 91 15.50 17.60 -14.42
C LEU A 91 15.61 16.34 -13.57
N ALA A 92 15.16 15.20 -14.10
CA ALA A 92 15.24 13.90 -13.45
C ALA A 92 16.30 13.02 -14.11
N ILE A 93 17.23 12.49 -13.31
CA ILE A 93 18.30 11.60 -13.75
C ILE A 93 18.20 10.28 -12.96
N PRO A 94 17.82 9.16 -13.61
CA PRO A 94 17.75 7.86 -12.96
C PRO A 94 19.09 7.39 -12.41
N TYR A 95 19.08 6.69 -11.27
CA TYR A 95 20.26 5.98 -10.79
C TYR A 95 20.49 4.68 -11.54
N GLY A 96 21.70 4.13 -11.43
CA GLY A 96 22.03 2.81 -11.98
C GLY A 96 22.07 2.73 -13.51
N LEU A 97 22.12 3.89 -14.21
CA LEU A 97 22.32 3.92 -15.65
C LEU A 97 23.68 3.28 -16.01
N THR A 98 23.66 2.29 -16.89
CA THR A 98 24.87 1.59 -17.36
C THR A 98 25.54 2.29 -18.56
N GLY A 99 25.00 3.42 -19.00
CA GLY A 99 25.46 4.23 -20.13
C GLY A 99 24.42 5.30 -20.51
N PRO A 100 24.65 6.07 -21.60
CA PRO A 100 23.71 7.08 -22.08
C PRO A 100 22.31 6.51 -22.33
N ALA A 101 21.30 7.18 -21.80
CA ALA A 101 19.91 6.76 -21.78
C ALA A 101 19.04 7.62 -22.70
N PRO A 102 17.88 7.11 -23.17
CA PRO A 102 16.92 7.96 -23.87
C PRO A 102 16.44 9.10 -22.98
N ALA A 103 16.17 10.25 -23.59
CA ALA A 103 15.78 11.46 -22.87
C ALA A 103 14.43 12.01 -23.33
N MET A 104 13.71 12.69 -22.44
CA MET A 104 12.36 13.17 -22.68
C MET A 104 12.20 14.64 -22.29
N VAL A 105 11.56 15.40 -23.17
CA VAL A 105 11.01 16.73 -22.85
C VAL A 105 9.52 16.55 -22.55
N THR A 106 9.14 16.60 -21.27
CA THR A 106 7.75 16.46 -20.80
C THR A 106 7.11 17.82 -20.59
N LEU A 107 5.98 18.06 -21.25
CA LEU A 107 5.34 19.37 -21.33
C LEU A 107 4.00 19.36 -20.60
N HIS A 108 3.84 20.28 -19.66
CA HIS A 108 2.63 20.36 -18.84
C HIS A 108 1.46 21.02 -19.56
N GLY A 109 0.26 20.59 -19.21
CA GLY A 109 -0.99 21.22 -19.65
C GLY A 109 -1.22 22.59 -19.02
N THR A 110 -2.37 23.21 -19.28
CA THR A 110 -2.78 24.49 -18.68
C THR A 110 -2.95 24.34 -17.16
N TYR A 111 -1.88 24.62 -16.40
CA TYR A 111 -1.80 24.42 -14.95
C TYR A 111 -0.84 25.42 -14.30
N ALA A 112 -1.30 26.13 -13.27
CA ALA A 112 -0.60 27.29 -12.72
C ALA A 112 0.78 26.95 -12.13
N HIS A 113 0.91 25.80 -11.47
CA HIS A 113 2.16 25.35 -10.83
C HIS A 113 3.14 24.67 -11.82
N GLY A 114 2.79 24.63 -13.11
CA GLY A 114 3.68 24.22 -14.19
C GLY A 114 4.36 22.87 -13.97
N LYS A 115 5.71 22.91 -13.91
CA LYS A 115 6.60 21.75 -13.77
C LYS A 115 6.36 20.89 -12.53
N GLU A 116 5.78 21.42 -11.46
CA GLU A 116 5.51 20.68 -10.22
C GLU A 116 4.55 19.50 -10.46
N ARG A 117 3.57 19.68 -11.35
CA ARG A 117 2.65 18.62 -11.76
C ARG A 117 3.36 17.47 -12.44
N GLU A 118 4.26 17.77 -13.36
CA GLU A 118 5.04 16.76 -14.08
C GLU A 118 5.91 15.96 -13.10
N ALA A 119 6.42 16.62 -12.07
CA ALA A 119 7.27 16.03 -11.04
C ALA A 119 6.52 15.22 -9.96
N GLY A 120 5.19 15.13 -10.02
CA GLY A 120 4.38 14.39 -9.04
C GLY A 120 4.34 15.04 -7.66
N LEU A 121 4.60 16.35 -7.57
CA LEU A 121 4.58 17.10 -6.31
C LEU A 121 3.18 17.58 -5.91
N GLU A 122 2.17 17.25 -6.70
CA GLU A 122 0.79 17.71 -6.59
C GLU A 122 -0.19 16.53 -6.56
N GLU A 123 -1.41 16.76 -6.05
CA GLU A 123 -2.43 15.74 -5.74
C GLU A 123 -2.96 14.91 -6.94
N ASN A 124 -2.48 15.14 -8.16
CA ASN A 124 -2.91 14.40 -9.36
C ASN A 124 -1.76 13.63 -10.02
N PRO A 125 -1.56 12.34 -9.65
CA PRO A 125 -0.49 11.52 -10.20
C PRO A 125 -0.69 11.18 -11.68
N GLU A 126 -1.89 11.36 -12.26
CA GLU A 126 -2.14 10.96 -13.65
C GLU A 126 -1.26 11.68 -14.67
N LYS A 127 -0.80 12.89 -14.35
CA LYS A 127 -0.01 13.73 -15.27
C LYS A 127 1.39 14.02 -14.72
N ALA A 128 1.88 13.19 -13.81
CA ALA A 128 3.24 13.22 -13.29
C ALA A 128 4.23 12.57 -14.29
N PHE A 129 4.27 13.05 -15.54
CA PHE A 129 5.01 12.35 -16.59
C PHE A 129 6.52 12.36 -16.40
N LEU A 130 7.08 13.37 -15.73
CA LEU A 130 8.50 13.35 -15.35
C LEU A 130 8.78 12.21 -14.37
N ASP A 131 8.00 12.08 -13.30
CA ASP A 131 8.18 10.98 -12.33
C ASP A 131 8.00 9.61 -13.02
N HIS A 132 6.92 9.45 -13.78
CA HIS A 132 6.62 8.19 -14.46
C HIS A 132 7.73 7.77 -15.45
N LEU A 133 8.27 8.70 -16.24
CA LEU A 133 9.30 8.38 -17.23
C LEU A 133 10.68 8.24 -16.58
N ALA A 134 11.00 9.00 -15.54
CA ALA A 134 12.24 8.83 -14.78
C ALA A 134 12.33 7.43 -14.17
N ARG A 135 11.26 6.96 -13.52
CA ARG A 135 11.17 5.58 -12.99
C ARG A 135 11.26 4.50 -14.07
N ARG A 136 11.04 4.85 -15.34
CA ARG A 136 11.20 3.96 -16.51
C ARG A 136 12.58 4.03 -17.14
N GLY A 137 13.53 4.74 -16.53
CA GLY A 137 14.91 4.84 -16.99
C GLY A 137 15.16 5.90 -18.06
N TYR A 138 14.28 6.90 -18.21
CA TYR A 138 14.54 8.06 -19.05
C TYR A 138 15.19 9.19 -18.25
N VAL A 139 16.09 9.95 -18.88
CA VAL A 139 16.47 11.27 -18.37
C VAL A 139 15.39 12.27 -18.80
N VAL A 140 14.78 13.00 -17.87
CA VAL A 140 13.58 13.79 -18.19
C VAL A 140 13.74 15.24 -17.78
N ILE A 141 13.44 16.17 -18.69
CA ILE A 141 13.32 17.60 -18.39
C ILE A 141 11.85 18.03 -18.51
N ALA A 142 11.34 18.68 -17.46
CA ALA A 142 10.01 19.29 -17.41
C ALA A 142 10.15 20.81 -17.20
N PRO A 143 10.16 21.62 -18.27
CA PRO A 143 10.22 23.07 -18.15
C PRO A 143 8.87 23.68 -17.79
N ASP A 144 8.91 24.78 -17.02
CA ASP A 144 7.77 25.69 -16.89
C ASP A 144 7.48 26.35 -18.24
N HIS A 145 6.19 26.43 -18.57
CA HIS A 145 5.71 27.31 -19.63
C HIS A 145 6.03 28.77 -19.28
N PHE A 146 6.32 29.62 -20.28
CA PHE A 146 6.81 31.01 -20.06
C PHE A 146 5.85 31.97 -19.33
N VAL A 147 4.68 31.50 -18.90
CA VAL A 147 3.65 32.24 -18.14
C VAL A 147 3.04 31.36 -17.03
N ALA A 148 3.74 30.35 -16.56
CA ALA A 148 3.33 29.44 -15.49
C ALA A 148 4.50 29.15 -14.54
N GLY A 149 4.21 28.51 -13.41
CA GLY A 149 5.18 28.18 -12.38
C GLY A 149 5.91 29.43 -11.90
N GLU A 150 7.24 29.37 -11.91
CA GLU A 150 8.10 30.49 -11.49
C GLU A 150 8.06 31.70 -12.44
N ARG A 151 7.46 31.52 -13.63
CA ARG A 151 7.33 32.57 -14.66
C ARG A 151 5.91 33.11 -14.79
N THR A 152 5.06 32.85 -13.79
CA THR A 152 3.72 33.43 -13.70
C THR A 152 3.82 34.96 -13.65
N PRO A 153 3.21 35.69 -14.60
CA PRO A 153 3.23 37.15 -14.56
C PRO A 153 2.29 37.68 -13.46
N PRO A 154 2.48 38.93 -12.99
CA PRO A 154 1.63 39.53 -11.95
C PRO A 154 0.13 39.57 -12.31
N GLU A 155 -0.19 39.61 -13.60
CA GLU A 155 -1.56 39.58 -14.10
C GLU A 155 -2.25 38.21 -13.89
N GLY A 156 -1.50 37.13 -13.68
CA GLY A 156 -2.01 35.78 -13.44
C GLY A 156 -1.36 34.72 -14.34
N ALA A 157 -1.46 33.45 -13.95
CA ALA A 157 -0.93 32.34 -14.76
C ALA A 157 -1.59 32.35 -16.16
N TYR A 158 -0.84 32.00 -17.21
CA TYR A 158 -1.29 32.01 -18.61
C TYR A 158 -1.75 33.37 -19.15
N GLU A 159 -1.39 34.48 -18.51
CA GLU A 159 -1.58 35.81 -19.11
C GLU A 159 -0.46 36.17 -20.08
N THR A 160 -0.76 36.22 -21.39
CA THR A 160 0.23 36.48 -22.45
C THR A 160 0.42 37.96 -22.80
N ALA A 161 -0.32 38.87 -22.16
CA ALA A 161 -0.31 40.29 -22.53
C ALA A 161 1.09 40.91 -22.44
N ARG A 162 1.87 40.59 -21.39
CA ARG A 162 3.24 41.09 -21.22
C ARG A 162 4.18 40.58 -22.31
N PHE A 163 4.08 39.30 -22.67
CA PHE A 163 4.82 38.72 -23.79
C PHE A 163 4.50 39.46 -25.09
N HIS A 164 3.22 39.65 -25.41
CA HIS A 164 2.78 40.34 -26.63
C HIS A 164 3.07 41.85 -26.63
N ARG A 165 3.39 42.46 -25.49
CA ARG A 165 3.93 43.84 -25.42
C ARG A 165 5.42 43.86 -25.76
N LYS A 166 6.19 42.88 -25.27
CA LYS A 166 7.63 42.72 -25.56
C LYS A 166 7.86 42.30 -27.02
N HIS A 167 7.05 41.37 -27.52
CA HIS A 167 7.19 40.73 -28.83
C HIS A 167 5.87 40.77 -29.63
N PRO A 168 5.44 41.93 -30.15
CA PRO A 168 4.10 42.11 -30.72
C PRO A 168 3.80 41.26 -31.95
N GLU A 169 4.83 40.94 -32.74
CA GLU A 169 4.74 40.16 -33.98
C GLU A 169 5.07 38.67 -33.77
N TRP A 170 5.46 38.25 -32.57
CA TRP A 170 5.75 36.86 -32.27
C TRP A 170 4.54 36.15 -31.66
N THR A 171 4.42 34.85 -31.87
CA THR A 171 3.29 34.08 -31.33
C THR A 171 3.70 33.38 -30.03
N ALA A 172 2.74 33.16 -29.14
CA ALA A 172 2.98 32.37 -27.93
C ALA A 172 3.36 30.92 -28.27
N VAL A 173 2.80 30.39 -29.37
CA VAL A 173 3.18 29.09 -29.94
C VAL A 173 4.65 29.06 -30.38
N GLY A 174 5.10 30.10 -31.09
CA GLY A 174 6.50 30.26 -31.47
C GLY A 174 7.42 30.35 -30.26
N LYS A 175 7.03 31.11 -29.24
CA LYS A 175 7.79 31.26 -27.98
C LYS A 175 7.97 29.94 -27.25
N PHE A 176 6.89 29.22 -26.92
CA PHE A 176 7.05 27.96 -26.18
C PHE A 176 7.75 26.89 -27.04
N THR A 177 7.53 26.85 -28.35
CA THR A 177 8.19 25.86 -29.24
C THR A 177 9.70 26.10 -29.29
N TYR A 178 10.10 27.36 -29.40
CA TYR A 178 11.50 27.79 -29.33
C TYR A 178 12.14 27.40 -27.99
N GLU A 179 11.47 27.65 -26.86
CA GLU A 179 12.00 27.31 -25.52
C GLU A 179 12.07 25.80 -25.27
N HIS A 180 11.09 25.03 -25.76
CA HIS A 180 11.14 23.57 -25.70
C HIS A 180 12.33 23.02 -26.52
N SER A 181 12.69 23.66 -27.62
CA SER A 181 13.91 23.31 -28.39
C SER A 181 15.21 23.65 -27.63
N ILE A 182 15.20 24.69 -26.79
CA ILE A 182 16.32 24.98 -25.86
C ILE A 182 16.38 23.96 -24.73
N ALA A 183 15.25 23.43 -24.25
CA ALA A 183 15.26 22.34 -23.27
C ALA A 183 15.98 21.08 -23.79
N ILE A 184 15.94 20.82 -25.11
CA ILE A 184 16.76 19.79 -25.76
C ILE A 184 18.25 20.15 -25.69
N ASP A 185 18.63 21.42 -25.88
CA ASP A 185 20.02 21.85 -25.73
C ASP A 185 20.54 21.56 -24.32
N VAL A 186 19.70 21.77 -23.29
CA VAL A 186 20.02 21.43 -21.88
C VAL A 186 20.25 19.93 -21.71
N LEU A 187 19.34 19.08 -22.22
CA LEU A 187 19.52 17.62 -22.15
C LEU A 187 20.84 17.19 -22.80
N LEU A 188 21.20 17.79 -23.93
CA LEU A 188 22.43 17.48 -24.66
C LEU A 188 23.72 17.93 -23.94
N THR A 189 23.63 18.68 -22.85
CA THR A 189 24.78 18.96 -21.98
C THR A 189 25.11 17.81 -21.03
N LEU A 190 24.18 16.87 -20.85
CA LEU A 190 24.29 15.80 -19.86
C LEU A 190 24.97 14.57 -20.47
N PRO A 191 26.04 14.02 -19.83
CA PRO A 191 26.67 12.79 -20.29
C PRO A 191 25.75 11.56 -20.21
N GLU A 192 24.70 11.63 -19.38
CA GLU A 192 23.70 10.57 -19.22
C GLU A 192 22.71 10.47 -20.39
N VAL A 193 22.71 11.43 -21.33
CA VAL A 193 21.73 11.49 -22.44
C VAL A 193 22.32 10.93 -23.73
N ASP A 194 21.58 10.02 -24.37
CA ASP A 194 21.85 9.60 -25.75
C ASP A 194 21.24 10.61 -26.74
N PRO A 195 22.08 11.37 -27.49
CA PRO A 195 21.59 12.39 -28.42
C PRO A 195 20.76 11.82 -29.59
N ALA A 196 20.84 10.52 -29.85
CA ALA A 196 20.07 9.85 -30.88
C ALA A 196 18.69 9.37 -30.39
N ARG A 197 18.32 9.59 -29.12
CA ARG A 197 17.11 9.02 -28.50
C ARG A 197 16.36 10.03 -27.63
N ILE A 198 16.04 11.18 -28.21
CA ILE A 198 15.29 12.25 -27.54
C ILE A 198 13.82 12.19 -27.96
N GLY A 199 12.90 12.20 -27.01
CA GLY A 199 11.47 12.27 -27.27
C GLY A 199 10.79 13.45 -26.61
N THR A 200 9.51 13.64 -26.93
CA THR A 200 8.64 14.61 -26.25
C THR A 200 7.25 14.06 -26.01
N LEU A 201 6.65 14.46 -24.90
CA LEU A 201 5.33 14.03 -24.49
C LEU A 201 4.62 15.16 -23.73
N GLY A 202 3.31 15.29 -23.90
CA GLY A 202 2.53 16.20 -23.08
C GLY A 202 1.03 15.98 -23.17
N HIS A 203 0.30 16.65 -22.29
CA HIS A 203 -1.16 16.62 -22.23
C HIS A 203 -1.76 18.03 -22.33
N SER A 204 -2.89 18.18 -23.05
CA SER A 204 -3.58 19.47 -23.23
C SER A 204 -2.68 20.50 -23.91
N LEU A 205 -2.43 21.67 -23.32
CA LEU A 205 -1.41 22.62 -23.81
C LEU A 205 -0.02 21.95 -24.00
N GLY A 206 0.34 21.00 -23.14
CA GLY A 206 1.56 20.22 -23.30
C GLY A 206 1.49 19.27 -24.50
N GLY A 207 0.32 18.74 -24.82
CA GLY A 207 0.07 17.95 -26.02
C GLY A 207 0.24 18.80 -27.28
N HIS A 208 -0.27 20.04 -27.25
CA HIS A 208 0.02 21.05 -28.29
C HIS A 208 1.53 21.24 -28.46
N GLY A 209 2.22 21.51 -27.35
CA GLY A 209 3.66 21.68 -27.32
C GLY A 209 4.43 20.50 -27.90
N ALA A 210 3.99 19.27 -27.64
CA ALA A 210 4.67 18.05 -28.07
C ALA A 210 4.70 17.89 -29.59
N TYR A 211 3.56 18.02 -30.30
CA TYR A 211 3.57 17.90 -31.76
C TYR A 211 4.17 19.13 -32.44
N PHE A 212 4.02 20.34 -31.88
CA PHE A 212 4.70 21.52 -32.41
C PHE A 212 6.22 21.38 -32.31
N LEU A 213 6.74 20.97 -31.14
CA LEU A 213 8.17 20.72 -30.97
C LEU A 213 8.67 19.63 -31.91
N ALA A 214 7.92 18.53 -32.05
CA ALA A 214 8.29 17.44 -32.93
C ALA A 214 8.35 17.88 -34.41
N ALA A 215 7.38 18.67 -34.89
CA ALA A 215 7.40 19.22 -36.25
C ALA A 215 8.54 20.23 -36.47
N TYR A 216 8.88 20.99 -35.42
CA TYR A 216 9.90 22.03 -35.43
C TYR A 216 11.33 21.48 -35.43
N ASP A 217 11.64 20.61 -34.47
CA ASP A 217 12.98 20.15 -34.14
C ASP A 217 13.18 18.67 -34.52
N GLU A 218 14.08 18.41 -35.46
CA GLU A 218 14.35 17.07 -35.98
C GLU A 218 15.09 16.15 -34.99
N ARG A 219 15.62 16.72 -33.89
CA ARG A 219 16.25 15.96 -32.81
C ARG A 219 15.24 15.12 -32.03
N VAL A 220 13.97 15.52 -32.01
CA VAL A 220 12.88 14.70 -31.46
C VAL A 220 12.72 13.46 -32.34
N ARG A 221 13.00 12.29 -31.80
CA ARG A 221 12.92 10.99 -32.47
C ARG A 221 11.62 10.25 -32.25
N ALA A 222 10.87 10.58 -31.19
CA ALA A 222 9.51 10.10 -30.97
C ALA A 222 8.68 11.13 -30.22
N ALA A 223 7.40 11.27 -30.58
CA ALA A 223 6.51 12.25 -29.98
C ALA A 223 5.14 11.66 -29.60
N VAL A 224 4.58 12.17 -28.51
CA VAL A 224 3.25 11.79 -28.02
C VAL A 224 2.44 13.03 -27.68
N SER A 225 1.29 13.21 -28.32
CA SER A 225 0.34 14.28 -28.04
C SER A 225 -0.93 13.70 -27.42
N ASN A 226 -1.26 14.08 -26.18
CA ASN A 226 -2.52 13.70 -25.55
C ASN A 226 -3.44 14.92 -25.37
N SER A 227 -4.69 14.85 -25.83
CA SER A 227 -5.67 15.95 -25.80
C SER A 227 -5.14 17.29 -26.33
N GLY A 228 -4.21 17.26 -27.28
CA GLY A 228 -3.45 18.42 -27.69
C GLY A 228 -3.92 19.11 -28.97
N CYS A 229 -4.94 18.65 -29.71
CA CYS A 229 -5.07 19.07 -31.12
C CYS A 229 -6.50 19.50 -31.50
N ALA A 230 -6.79 20.79 -31.37
CA ALA A 230 -7.99 21.41 -31.93
C ALA A 230 -7.69 21.99 -33.33
N PRO A 231 -8.32 21.50 -34.42
CA PRO A 231 -8.09 22.02 -35.77
C PRO A 231 -8.59 23.47 -35.93
N PHE A 232 -8.22 24.12 -37.04
CA PHE A 232 -8.84 25.39 -37.44
C PHE A 232 -10.17 25.14 -38.16
N ARG A 233 -10.18 24.23 -39.14
CA ARG A 233 -11.41 23.84 -39.83
C ARG A 233 -12.32 23.04 -38.89
N TYR A 234 -13.63 23.25 -39.01
CA TYR A 234 -14.66 22.57 -38.19
C TYR A 234 -14.53 22.79 -36.67
N ASN A 235 -13.78 23.82 -36.27
CA ASN A 235 -13.74 24.32 -34.91
C ASN A 235 -14.74 25.47 -34.78
N THR A 236 -15.79 25.25 -34.00
CA THR A 236 -16.86 26.22 -33.74
C THR A 236 -16.37 27.46 -32.98
N LYS A 237 -15.15 27.43 -32.45
CA LYS A 237 -14.51 28.52 -31.69
C LYS A 237 -13.10 28.79 -32.23
N VAL A 238 -12.92 28.80 -33.54
CA VAL A 238 -11.59 28.99 -34.15
C VAL A 238 -10.90 30.29 -33.71
N GLU A 239 -11.67 31.34 -33.39
CA GLU A 239 -11.17 32.62 -32.88
C GLU A 239 -10.48 32.51 -31.51
N ALA A 240 -10.72 31.42 -30.78
CA ALA A 240 -10.04 31.07 -29.53
C ALA A 240 -8.51 30.97 -29.69
N TRP A 241 -8.03 30.63 -30.88
CA TRP A 241 -6.60 30.62 -31.19
C TRP A 241 -5.97 32.02 -31.18
N ALA A 242 -6.77 33.08 -31.40
CA ALA A 242 -6.29 34.45 -31.45
C ALA A 242 -7.21 35.40 -30.67
N ARG A 243 -7.72 34.94 -29.52
CA ARG A 243 -8.51 35.75 -28.57
C ARG A 243 -7.67 36.89 -27.97
N ASP A 244 -8.34 37.90 -27.41
CA ASP A 244 -7.73 39.11 -26.85
C ASP A 244 -7.60 39.11 -25.31
N HIS A 245 -7.97 38.00 -24.68
CA HIS A 245 -7.86 37.75 -23.25
C HIS A 245 -7.40 36.29 -23.05
N PHE A 246 -6.76 35.98 -21.91
CA PHE A 246 -6.44 34.64 -21.39
C PHE A 246 -6.89 33.45 -22.27
N TYR A 247 -6.05 32.69 -22.97
CA TYR A 247 -4.62 32.79 -23.30
C TYR A 247 -4.51 32.98 -24.83
N THR A 248 -3.66 33.90 -25.31
CA THR A 248 -3.59 34.25 -26.75
C THR A 248 -2.46 33.50 -27.46
N TYR A 249 -2.82 32.43 -28.20
CA TYR A 249 -1.87 31.56 -28.90
C TYR A 249 -1.19 32.26 -30.10
N LEU A 250 -1.99 32.73 -31.06
CA LEU A 250 -1.58 33.17 -32.40
C LEU A 250 -2.11 34.59 -32.69
N LYS A 251 -1.70 35.58 -31.90
CA LYS A 251 -2.19 36.98 -32.00
C LYS A 251 -2.24 37.54 -33.45
N PRO A 252 -1.22 37.35 -34.32
CA PRO A 252 -1.20 37.99 -35.65
C PRO A 252 -2.29 37.53 -36.62
N ILE A 253 -2.93 36.37 -36.40
CA ILE A 253 -3.97 35.87 -37.31
C ILE A 253 -5.39 36.34 -36.93
N ARG A 254 -5.56 37.06 -35.80
CA ARG A 254 -6.88 37.49 -35.29
C ARG A 254 -7.71 38.22 -36.34
N ALA A 255 -7.11 39.17 -37.05
CA ALA A 255 -7.81 39.97 -38.05
C ALA A 255 -8.36 39.11 -39.21
N GLY A 256 -7.62 38.08 -39.62
CA GLY A 256 -8.07 37.12 -40.63
C GLY A 256 -9.20 36.24 -40.13
N LEU A 257 -9.05 35.67 -38.93
CA LEU A 257 -10.10 34.83 -38.33
C LEU A 257 -11.43 35.59 -38.17
N LEU A 258 -11.39 36.86 -37.75
CA LEU A 258 -12.58 37.71 -37.64
C LEU A 258 -13.25 38.02 -38.99
N ARG A 259 -12.52 37.88 -40.11
CA ARG A 259 -13.06 37.96 -41.48
C ARG A 259 -13.48 36.60 -42.04
N GLY A 260 -13.35 35.52 -41.27
CA GLY A 260 -13.60 34.15 -41.73
C GLY A 260 -12.45 33.54 -42.55
N GLU A 261 -11.26 34.16 -42.55
CA GLU A 261 -10.08 33.65 -43.24
C GLU A 261 -9.31 32.69 -42.33
N LEU A 262 -9.23 31.43 -42.71
CA LEU A 262 -8.43 30.42 -41.98
C LEU A 262 -6.94 30.49 -42.40
N PRO A 263 -6.01 30.12 -41.50
CA PRO A 263 -4.60 30.00 -41.86
C PRO A 263 -4.38 29.02 -43.02
N PRO A 264 -3.34 29.23 -43.85
CA PRO A 264 -3.05 28.38 -45.01
C PRO A 264 -2.48 26.99 -44.65
N ILE A 265 -2.63 26.56 -43.39
CA ILE A 265 -2.20 25.27 -42.85
C ILE A 265 -3.09 24.92 -41.64
N ASP A 266 -3.36 23.63 -41.44
CA ASP A 266 -4.11 23.09 -40.30
C ASP A 266 -3.31 22.02 -39.53
N MET A 267 -3.82 21.56 -38.39
CA MET A 267 -3.05 20.75 -37.43
C MET A 267 -2.53 19.43 -38.00
N HIS A 268 -3.31 18.73 -38.83
CA HIS A 268 -2.88 17.49 -39.48
C HIS A 268 -1.72 17.68 -40.47
N GLU A 269 -1.65 18.82 -41.18
CA GLU A 269 -0.51 19.15 -42.04
C GLU A 269 0.75 19.35 -41.20
N ILE A 270 0.62 19.95 -40.00
CA ILE A 270 1.73 20.11 -39.05
C ILE A 270 2.15 18.75 -38.48
N MET A 271 1.21 17.88 -38.12
CA MET A 271 1.51 16.51 -37.67
C MET A 271 2.22 15.70 -38.76
N ALA A 272 1.81 15.86 -40.02
CA ALA A 272 2.44 15.16 -41.15
C ALA A 272 3.90 15.58 -41.37
N LEU A 273 4.34 16.77 -40.89
CA LEU A 273 5.75 17.15 -40.88
C LEU A 273 6.62 16.25 -39.99
N ILE A 274 6.02 15.53 -39.04
CA ILE A 274 6.76 14.63 -38.14
C ILE A 274 7.19 13.35 -38.86
N ALA A 275 6.46 12.93 -39.90
CA ALA A 275 6.82 11.76 -40.71
C ALA A 275 8.30 11.85 -41.17
N PRO A 276 9.03 10.74 -41.31
CA PRO A 276 8.64 9.38 -40.97
C PRO A 276 8.85 9.05 -39.48
N ARG A 277 9.12 10.05 -38.62
CA ARG A 277 9.46 9.84 -37.20
C ARG A 277 8.22 9.42 -36.40
N PRO A 278 8.37 8.52 -35.42
CA PRO A 278 7.27 8.06 -34.57
C PRO A 278 6.42 9.18 -33.93
N PHE A 279 5.13 9.21 -34.25
CA PHE A 279 4.12 10.07 -33.63
C PHE A 279 2.87 9.31 -33.20
N LEU A 280 2.47 9.49 -31.93
CA LEU A 280 1.22 8.97 -31.36
C LEU A 280 0.31 10.11 -30.93
N ASP A 281 -0.92 10.11 -31.46
CA ASP A 281 -1.97 11.06 -31.11
C ASP A 281 -3.06 10.39 -30.26
N LEU A 282 -3.38 10.93 -29.08
CA LEU A 282 -4.43 10.39 -28.22
C LEU A 282 -5.43 11.48 -27.87
N SER A 283 -6.74 11.19 -27.91
CA SER A 283 -7.78 12.16 -27.51
C SER A 283 -9.13 11.53 -27.15
N GLY A 284 -9.84 12.21 -26.26
CA GLY A 284 -11.24 11.91 -25.96
C GLY A 284 -12.17 12.41 -27.08
N LEU A 285 -13.04 11.55 -27.62
CA LEU A 285 -14.09 11.98 -28.56
C LEU A 285 -15.16 12.85 -27.89
N ASN A 286 -15.28 12.74 -26.57
CA ASN A 286 -16.10 13.56 -25.70
C ASN A 286 -15.29 14.61 -24.93
N ASP A 287 -14.06 14.91 -25.37
CA ASP A 287 -13.30 16.05 -24.85
C ASP A 287 -14.02 17.34 -25.28
N LEU A 288 -14.65 18.02 -24.32
CA LEU A 288 -15.52 19.15 -24.61
C LEU A 288 -14.70 20.44 -24.73
N ILE A 289 -14.90 21.19 -25.80
CA ILE A 289 -14.49 22.60 -25.82
C ILE A 289 -15.44 23.34 -24.87
N ALA A 290 -14.90 23.95 -23.81
CA ALA A 290 -15.69 24.60 -22.76
C ALA A 290 -16.74 25.56 -23.35
N GLY A 291 -18.01 25.33 -23.01
CA GLY A 291 -19.16 26.12 -23.45
C GLY A 291 -19.75 25.76 -24.82
N ASP A 292 -19.42 24.61 -25.40
CA ASP A 292 -20.12 24.11 -26.59
C ASP A 292 -21.49 23.53 -26.22
N PRO A 293 -22.54 23.73 -27.05
CA PRO A 293 -23.81 23.03 -26.87
C PRO A 293 -23.59 21.51 -26.95
N PRO A 294 -24.27 20.69 -26.12
CA PRO A 294 -24.13 19.23 -26.13
C PRO A 294 -24.36 18.57 -27.49
N GLN A 295 -25.10 19.23 -28.41
CA GLN A 295 -25.36 18.72 -29.76
C GLN A 295 -24.16 18.88 -30.71
N LEU A 296 -23.31 19.88 -30.49
CA LEU A 296 -22.10 20.18 -31.29
C LEU A 296 -20.82 19.66 -30.63
N ALA A 297 -20.88 19.43 -29.31
CA ALA A 297 -19.87 18.77 -28.51
C ALA A 297 -19.36 17.46 -29.17
N GLY A 298 -18.07 17.42 -29.47
CA GLY A 298 -17.40 16.26 -30.06
C GLY A 298 -17.42 16.19 -31.59
N TRP A 299 -18.10 17.09 -32.31
CA TRP A 299 -18.07 17.08 -33.79
C TRP A 299 -16.68 17.41 -34.34
N THR A 300 -16.00 18.40 -33.75
CA THR A 300 -14.62 18.74 -34.08
C THR A 300 -13.67 17.56 -33.87
N TYR A 301 -13.80 16.84 -32.74
CA TYR A 301 -12.98 15.66 -32.45
C TYR A 301 -13.33 14.44 -33.31
N ARG A 302 -14.58 14.32 -33.80
CA ARG A 302 -14.94 13.33 -34.83
C ARG A 302 -14.30 13.64 -36.19
N GLN A 303 -14.30 14.92 -36.60
CA GLN A 303 -13.61 15.35 -37.81
C GLN A 303 -12.10 15.10 -37.72
N ARG A 304 -11.51 15.27 -36.54
CA ARG A 304 -10.10 14.95 -36.30
C ARG A 304 -9.75 13.49 -36.59
N VAL A 305 -10.64 12.52 -36.38
CA VAL A 305 -10.37 11.12 -36.76
C VAL A 305 -10.11 11.01 -38.27
N LEU A 306 -10.90 11.70 -39.09
CA LEU A 306 -10.69 11.73 -40.55
C LEU A 306 -9.35 12.40 -40.89
N MET A 307 -8.99 13.47 -40.19
CA MET A 307 -7.68 14.12 -40.35
C MET A 307 -6.52 13.17 -40.05
N LEU A 308 -6.61 12.41 -38.95
CA LEU A 308 -5.56 11.48 -38.54
C LEU A 308 -5.43 10.31 -39.54
N MET A 309 -6.54 9.86 -40.14
CA MET A 309 -6.47 8.91 -41.26
C MET A 309 -5.67 9.49 -42.44
N LYS A 310 -5.78 10.78 -42.74
CA LYS A 310 -4.97 11.43 -43.79
C LYS A 310 -3.50 11.55 -43.42
N VAL A 311 -3.19 11.80 -42.15
CA VAL A 311 -1.80 11.74 -41.68
C VAL A 311 -1.23 10.33 -41.87
N MET A 312 -2.02 9.29 -41.63
CA MET A 312 -1.61 7.90 -41.89
C MET A 312 -1.28 7.67 -43.36
N ASP A 313 -2.08 8.20 -44.30
CA ASP A 313 -1.79 8.15 -45.74
C ASP A 313 -0.39 8.77 -46.06
N ALA A 314 0.00 9.85 -45.37
CA ALA A 314 1.32 10.47 -45.54
C ALA A 314 2.47 9.59 -45.01
N TYR A 315 2.26 8.88 -43.90
CA TYR A 315 3.22 7.89 -43.39
C TYR A 315 3.32 6.66 -44.29
N GLU A 316 2.22 6.22 -44.91
CA GLU A 316 2.22 5.14 -45.90
C GLU A 316 3.04 5.52 -47.14
N LEU A 317 2.91 6.76 -47.62
CA LEU A 317 3.74 7.29 -48.72
C LEU A 317 5.24 7.27 -48.40
N GLU A 318 5.62 7.55 -47.15
CA GLU A 318 7.01 7.45 -46.68
C GLU A 318 7.44 6.02 -46.28
N SER A 319 6.60 5.00 -46.53
CA SER A 319 6.85 3.61 -46.11
C SER A 319 7.11 3.46 -44.60
N ALA A 320 6.49 4.33 -43.81
CA ALA A 320 6.67 4.44 -42.37
C ALA A 320 5.34 4.29 -41.60
N ALA A 321 4.33 3.65 -42.18
CA ALA A 321 3.02 3.42 -41.53
C ALA A 321 3.11 2.94 -40.07
N PRO A 322 4.04 2.03 -39.66
CA PRO A 322 4.19 1.61 -38.26
C PRO A 322 4.63 2.70 -37.26
N ASN A 323 5.04 3.87 -37.76
CA ASN A 323 5.49 5.03 -36.99
C ASN A 323 4.40 6.09 -36.80
N PHE A 324 3.16 5.83 -37.23
CA PHE A 324 2.03 6.68 -36.88
C PHE A 324 0.90 5.84 -36.28
N ALA A 325 0.31 6.34 -35.21
CA ALA A 325 -0.87 5.76 -34.61
C ALA A 325 -1.72 6.86 -33.98
N PHE A 326 -3.02 6.60 -33.87
CA PHE A 326 -3.89 7.41 -33.04
C PHE A 326 -4.84 6.55 -32.22
N TYR A 327 -5.25 7.07 -31.06
CA TYR A 327 -6.18 6.42 -30.15
C TYR A 327 -7.27 7.38 -29.68
N ALA A 328 -8.52 7.01 -29.93
CA ALA A 328 -9.69 7.77 -29.55
C ALA A 328 -10.43 7.07 -28.38
N HIS A 329 -10.74 7.80 -27.31
CA HIS A 329 -11.38 7.24 -26.11
C HIS A 329 -12.59 8.08 -25.64
N GLY A 330 -13.31 7.57 -24.63
CA GLY A 330 -14.53 8.18 -24.08
C GLY A 330 -14.35 8.89 -22.73
N SER A 331 -13.12 9.23 -22.35
CA SER A 331 -12.78 9.67 -20.99
C SER A 331 -12.59 11.18 -20.85
N GLY A 332 -13.20 11.97 -21.74
CA GLY A 332 -13.11 13.43 -21.74
C GLY A 332 -11.67 13.94 -21.86
N HIS A 333 -11.34 15.01 -21.12
CA HIS A 333 -10.02 15.65 -21.08
C HIS A 333 -9.02 14.96 -20.13
N ALA A 334 -9.27 13.70 -19.76
CA ALA A 334 -8.41 12.95 -18.83
C ALA A 334 -7.24 12.26 -19.53
N ALA A 335 -6.26 11.80 -18.75
CA ALA A 335 -5.19 10.93 -19.22
C ALA A 335 -5.28 9.59 -18.45
N PRO A 336 -6.33 8.78 -18.67
CA PRO A 336 -6.59 7.58 -17.87
C PRO A 336 -5.47 6.53 -18.04
N HIS A 337 -5.45 5.53 -17.17
CA HIS A 337 -4.36 4.56 -17.10
C HIS A 337 -4.03 3.90 -18.46
N GLU A 338 -5.03 3.45 -19.21
CA GLU A 338 -4.87 2.83 -20.52
C GLU A 338 -4.22 3.76 -21.55
N VAL A 339 -4.59 5.04 -21.53
CA VAL A 339 -3.99 6.08 -22.39
C VAL A 339 -2.52 6.26 -21.99
N ARG A 340 -2.20 6.36 -20.69
CA ARG A 340 -0.82 6.49 -20.21
C ARG A 340 0.04 5.29 -20.60
N MET A 341 -0.49 4.08 -20.48
CA MET A 341 0.24 2.86 -20.87
C MET A 341 0.53 2.81 -22.38
N LEU A 342 -0.39 3.29 -23.22
CA LEU A 342 -0.13 3.45 -24.67
C LEU A 342 0.96 4.49 -24.94
N MET A 343 0.90 5.65 -24.26
CA MET A 343 1.91 6.71 -24.36
C MET A 343 3.30 6.17 -24.03
N TYR A 344 3.45 5.45 -22.92
CA TYR A 344 4.75 4.94 -22.48
C TYR A 344 5.24 3.76 -23.32
N GLY A 345 4.33 2.87 -23.75
CA GLY A 345 4.66 1.77 -24.64
C GLY A 345 5.16 2.25 -26.00
N TRP A 346 4.58 3.34 -26.53
CA TRP A 346 5.04 3.99 -27.75
C TRP A 346 6.46 4.55 -27.62
N LEU A 347 6.70 5.31 -26.55
CA LEU A 347 8.03 5.88 -26.28
C LEU A 347 9.08 4.79 -26.10
N ASP A 348 8.76 3.77 -25.31
CA ASP A 348 9.63 2.62 -25.11
C ASP A 348 9.98 2.00 -26.46
N LYS A 349 8.98 1.56 -27.24
CA LYS A 349 9.18 0.92 -28.55
C LYS A 349 10.14 1.70 -29.47
N HIS A 350 10.07 3.02 -29.46
CA HIS A 350 10.76 3.86 -30.43
C HIS A 350 12.05 4.51 -29.93
N LEU A 351 12.23 4.70 -28.63
CA LEU A 351 13.41 5.36 -28.06
C LEU A 351 14.33 4.41 -27.34
N LYS A 352 13.81 3.36 -26.69
CA LYS A 352 14.68 2.39 -26.01
C LYS A 352 15.31 1.43 -27.02
N PRO A 353 16.53 0.93 -26.74
CA PRO A 353 17.13 -0.09 -27.58
C PRO A 353 16.23 -1.32 -27.64
N ALA A 354 16.24 -2.04 -28.77
CA ALA A 354 15.43 -3.23 -28.96
C ALA A 354 15.64 -4.27 -27.83
N ALA A 355 16.79 -4.34 -27.16
CA ALA A 355 16.98 -5.21 -26.00
C ALA A 355 16.16 -4.80 -24.76
N ALA A 356 15.86 -3.51 -24.60
CA ALA A 356 15.07 -2.97 -23.50
C ALA A 356 13.55 -2.98 -23.77
N THR A 357 13.15 -3.16 -25.03
CA THR A 357 11.75 -3.23 -25.49
C THR A 357 11.36 -4.52 -26.15
N ALA A 358 12.35 -5.39 -26.39
CA ALA A 358 12.12 -6.75 -26.83
C ALA A 358 11.06 -7.28 -25.89
N ALA A 359 9.98 -7.78 -26.49
CA ALA A 359 9.24 -8.84 -25.88
C ALA A 359 10.21 -10.02 -25.79
N HIS A 360 11.13 -9.94 -24.82
CA HIS A 360 11.44 -11.11 -24.06
C HIS A 360 10.06 -11.60 -23.62
N LEU A 361 9.74 -12.85 -23.90
CA LEU A 361 9.13 -13.60 -22.82
C LEU A 361 10.07 -13.33 -21.66
N LEU A 362 9.71 -12.37 -20.80
CA LEU A 362 10.47 -12.07 -19.61
C LEU A 362 10.82 -13.45 -19.07
N PRO A 363 12.09 -13.74 -18.78
CA PRO A 363 12.34 -14.71 -17.74
C PRO A 363 11.57 -14.12 -16.54
N ASP A 364 10.36 -14.65 -16.38
CA ASP A 364 9.38 -14.34 -15.35
C ASP A 364 8.74 -12.94 -15.35
N ASN A 365 7.73 -12.70 -16.22
CA ASN A 365 6.53 -11.92 -15.81
C ASN A 365 5.65 -12.76 -14.86
N ARG A 366 6.33 -13.52 -14.01
CA ARG A 366 5.76 -14.53 -13.15
C ARG A 366 4.99 -13.82 -12.05
N PHE A 367 5.55 -12.73 -11.52
CA PHE A 367 4.95 -11.96 -10.44
C PHE A 367 4.09 -10.80 -10.92
N ALA A 368 2.95 -10.59 -10.28
CA ALA A 368 2.10 -9.41 -10.46
C ALA A 368 1.59 -8.91 -9.09
N ASN A 369 1.78 -7.62 -8.81
CA ASN A 369 1.10 -6.94 -7.71
C ASN A 369 -0.36 -6.71 -8.12
N LEU A 370 -1.29 -7.31 -7.39
CA LEU A 370 -2.73 -7.20 -7.65
C LEU A 370 -3.35 -6.00 -6.93
N GLY A 371 -2.61 -5.37 -6.01
CA GLY A 371 -3.00 -4.15 -5.31
C GLY A 371 -3.29 -4.36 -3.83
N LEU A 372 -3.72 -3.25 -3.21
CA LEU A 372 -3.98 -3.15 -1.79
C LEU A 372 -5.28 -3.85 -1.41
N ALA A 373 -5.25 -4.70 -0.38
CA ALA A 373 -6.43 -5.44 0.06
C ALA A 373 -7.46 -4.58 0.80
N SER A 374 -7.01 -3.70 1.71
CA SER A 374 -7.89 -2.83 2.49
C SER A 374 -7.12 -1.60 3.00
N ALA A 375 -7.60 -0.39 2.66
CA ALA A 375 -6.94 0.88 2.97
C ALA A 375 -7.40 1.49 4.31
N VAL A 376 -7.34 0.69 5.38
CA VAL A 376 -7.88 1.01 6.70
C VAL A 376 -6.81 1.01 7.78
N SER A 377 -7.09 1.69 8.90
CA SER A 377 -6.25 1.75 10.09
C SER A 377 -7.12 1.54 11.34
N GLU A 378 -6.53 1.03 12.41
CA GLU A 378 -7.16 0.96 13.71
C GLU A 378 -6.49 1.89 14.71
N SER A 379 -7.27 2.29 15.73
CA SER A 379 -6.76 3.16 16.80
C SER A 379 -6.06 2.31 17.85
N ARG A 380 -4.84 2.72 18.22
CA ARG A 380 -4.01 2.07 19.25
C ARG A 380 -3.78 2.94 20.49
N GLY A 381 -4.65 3.91 20.68
CA GLY A 381 -4.62 4.84 21.80
C GLY A 381 -5.16 6.20 21.36
N VAL A 382 -6.04 6.74 22.18
CA VAL A 382 -6.62 8.07 22.00
C VAL A 382 -6.32 8.89 23.25
N ALA A 383 -5.82 10.10 23.05
CA ALA A 383 -5.68 11.10 24.12
C ALA A 383 -6.37 12.40 23.70
N ALA A 384 -7.05 13.04 24.65
CA ALA A 384 -7.72 14.31 24.44
C ALA A 384 -7.10 15.36 25.36
N LEU A 385 -6.79 16.53 24.82
CA LEU A 385 -6.17 17.63 25.57
C LEU A 385 -6.60 19.00 25.04
N ARG A 386 -6.26 20.04 25.79
CA ARG A 386 -6.30 21.42 25.31
C ARG A 386 -4.87 21.91 25.16
N ASP A 387 -4.52 22.44 23.99
CA ASP A 387 -3.18 22.97 23.74
C ASP A 387 -2.97 24.37 24.34
N ALA A 388 -1.75 24.90 24.23
CA ALA A 388 -1.39 26.22 24.76
C ALA A 388 -2.15 27.38 24.11
N GLN A 389 -2.72 27.17 22.92
CA GLN A 389 -3.57 28.15 22.21
C GLN A 389 -5.06 28.00 22.56
N GLY A 390 -5.42 27.03 23.40
CA GLY A 390 -6.79 26.78 23.82
C GLY A 390 -7.60 25.88 22.89
N ARG A 391 -6.98 25.27 21.87
CA ARG A 391 -7.65 24.36 20.93
C ARG A 391 -7.87 22.99 21.55
N SER A 392 -8.98 22.36 21.20
CA SER A 392 -9.36 21.03 21.68
C SER A 392 -8.78 19.97 20.75
N LEU A 393 -7.68 19.34 21.16
CA LEU A 393 -6.96 18.37 20.33
C LEU A 393 -7.25 16.93 20.76
N VAL A 394 -7.36 16.05 19.78
CA VAL A 394 -7.41 14.60 19.96
C VAL A 394 -6.23 13.98 19.21
N LEU A 395 -5.39 13.27 19.94
CA LEU A 395 -4.25 12.51 19.43
C LEU A 395 -4.68 11.06 19.28
N THR A 396 -4.58 10.50 18.08
CA THR A 396 -4.95 9.11 17.79
C THR A 396 -3.78 8.38 17.16
N LEU A 397 -3.31 7.31 17.81
CA LEU A 397 -2.26 6.45 17.26
C LEU A 397 -2.84 5.58 16.14
N LEU A 398 -2.29 5.73 14.93
CA LEU A 398 -2.67 4.93 13.77
C LEU A 398 -1.90 3.60 13.76
N LEU A 399 -2.61 2.52 13.46
CA LEU A 399 -2.01 1.24 13.12
C LEU A 399 -2.68 0.67 11.88
N ASP A 400 -1.98 0.77 10.76
CA ASP A 400 -2.33 0.09 9.51
C ASP A 400 -1.26 -0.92 9.08
N LEU A 401 -0.31 -1.24 9.95
CA LEU A 401 0.82 -2.14 9.64
C LEU A 401 1.63 -1.76 8.36
N SER A 402 1.71 -0.46 8.04
CA SER A 402 2.59 0.15 7.02
C SER A 402 4.11 0.04 7.33
N THR A 403 5.01 0.71 6.62
CA THR A 403 6.45 0.65 6.94
C THR A 403 6.86 1.57 8.09
N ARG A 404 5.96 2.49 8.48
CA ARG A 404 6.24 3.58 9.42
C ARG A 404 4.93 4.00 10.07
N GLY A 405 4.87 3.97 11.41
CA GLY A 405 3.68 4.39 12.15
C GLY A 405 3.45 5.90 12.10
N SER A 406 2.24 6.34 12.45
CA SER A 406 1.89 7.76 12.49
C SER A 406 0.95 8.08 13.65
N LEU A 407 0.94 9.34 14.05
CA LEU A 407 -0.01 9.94 14.98
C LEU A 407 -0.94 10.88 14.21
N LEU A 408 -2.25 10.72 14.39
CA LEU A 408 -3.25 11.65 13.87
C LEU A 408 -3.58 12.69 14.94
N VAL A 409 -3.45 13.97 14.59
CA VAL A 409 -3.84 15.11 15.42
C VAL A 409 -5.11 15.71 14.84
N THR A 410 -6.19 15.66 15.59
CA THR A 410 -7.50 16.21 15.18
C THR A 410 -7.84 17.41 16.06
N ASP A 411 -8.09 18.57 15.45
CA ASP A 411 -8.79 19.66 16.12
C ASP A 411 -10.30 19.34 16.09
N VAL A 412 -10.87 19.08 17.25
CA VAL A 412 -12.25 18.61 17.38
C VAL A 412 -13.26 19.70 17.01
N ASP A 413 -12.88 20.97 17.19
CA ASP A 413 -13.79 22.09 16.98
C ASP A 413 -13.85 22.48 15.50
N SER A 414 -12.71 22.47 14.79
CA SER A 414 -12.66 22.75 13.34
C SER A 414 -12.88 21.51 12.46
N GLY A 415 -12.59 20.31 12.96
CA GLY A 415 -12.53 19.08 12.18
C GLY A 415 -11.23 18.91 11.37
N GLU A 416 -10.29 19.83 11.49
CA GLU A 416 -8.99 19.75 10.81
C GLU A 416 -8.19 18.55 11.35
N THR A 417 -7.60 17.78 10.43
CA THR A 417 -6.78 16.61 10.76
C THR A 417 -5.37 16.76 10.19
N THR A 418 -4.36 16.45 10.99
CA THR A 418 -2.96 16.43 10.59
C THR A 418 -2.34 15.09 10.98
N GLN A 419 -1.84 14.34 10.00
CA GLN A 419 -1.09 13.11 10.24
C GLN A 419 0.40 13.42 10.36
N VAL A 420 1.03 12.98 11.45
CA VAL A 420 2.46 13.14 11.73
C VAL A 420 3.10 11.76 11.80
N ASP A 421 4.00 11.46 10.87
CA ASP A 421 4.69 10.18 10.84
C ASP A 421 5.72 10.08 11.98
N PHE A 422 5.85 8.91 12.58
CA PHE A 422 6.87 8.61 13.61
C PHE A 422 8.27 8.88 13.06
N PRO A 423 9.33 9.10 13.84
CA PRO A 423 10.67 9.36 13.30
C PRO A 423 11.16 8.29 12.30
N GLU A 424 11.94 8.66 11.27
CA GLU A 424 12.39 7.73 10.21
C GLU A 424 13.17 6.52 10.77
N SER A 425 13.87 6.70 11.89
CA SER A 425 14.58 5.62 12.60
C SER A 425 13.66 4.51 13.13
N THR A 426 12.34 4.72 13.15
CA THR A 426 11.35 3.70 13.53
C THR A 426 10.87 2.87 12.35
N ARG A 427 11.25 3.22 11.12
CA ARG A 427 10.86 2.48 9.92
C ARG A 427 11.31 1.02 10.00
N SER A 428 10.41 0.10 9.70
CA SER A 428 10.75 -1.31 9.62
C SER A 428 9.84 -2.07 8.66
N ASP A 429 10.40 -3.13 8.08
CA ASP A 429 9.66 -4.09 7.26
C ASP A 429 8.99 -5.20 8.07
N THR A 430 9.30 -5.30 9.37
CA THR A 430 8.67 -6.24 10.29
C THR A 430 7.48 -5.58 11.00
N TRP A 431 6.37 -6.31 11.07
CA TRP A 431 5.09 -5.81 11.61
C TRP A 431 5.18 -5.33 13.07
N ALA A 432 6.10 -5.90 13.86
CA ALA A 432 6.21 -5.66 15.29
C ALA A 432 7.09 -4.43 15.64
N ALA A 433 7.96 -3.98 14.74
CA ALA A 433 9.04 -3.06 15.10
C ALA A 433 8.63 -1.60 15.33
N TRP A 434 7.39 -1.21 15.00
CA TRP A 434 6.91 0.17 15.17
C TRP A 434 5.44 0.28 15.61
N ALA A 435 4.72 -0.85 15.74
CA ALA A 435 3.32 -0.83 16.17
C ALA A 435 3.20 -0.25 17.59
N PRO A 436 2.34 0.76 17.83
CA PRO A 436 2.16 1.33 19.14
C PRO A 436 1.23 0.48 20.02
N TYR A 437 1.61 0.25 21.29
CA TYR A 437 0.84 -0.60 22.22
C TYR A 437 0.45 0.06 23.54
N ALA A 438 1.08 1.19 23.87
CA ALA A 438 0.69 2.04 24.98
C ALA A 438 0.88 3.50 24.60
N SER A 439 0.10 4.35 25.26
CA SER A 439 0.22 5.79 25.19
C SER A 439 0.13 6.40 26.58
N LEU A 440 0.74 7.56 26.80
CA LEU A 440 0.59 8.34 28.04
C LEU A 440 0.48 9.82 27.70
N LEU A 441 -0.61 10.45 28.09
CA LEU A 441 -0.67 11.92 28.17
C LEU A 441 -0.17 12.34 29.55
N SER A 442 1.11 12.65 29.66
CA SER A 442 1.78 12.92 30.93
C SER A 442 1.29 14.23 31.56
N ALA A 443 1.43 14.34 32.88
CA ALA A 443 1.24 15.60 33.60
C ALA A 443 2.09 16.78 33.13
N ASN A 444 3.20 16.53 32.44
CA ASN A 444 4.01 17.58 31.81
C ASN A 444 3.43 18.13 30.49
N GLY A 445 2.28 17.60 30.02
CA GLY A 445 1.62 18.04 28.79
C GLY A 445 2.21 17.44 27.51
N ARG A 446 3.16 16.50 27.62
CA ARG A 446 3.68 15.71 26.48
C ARG A 446 2.91 14.41 26.31
N PHE A 447 2.91 13.92 25.08
CA PHE A 447 2.35 12.62 24.75
C PHE A 447 3.48 11.63 24.48
N TYR A 448 3.42 10.46 25.13
CA TYR A 448 4.42 9.40 24.98
C TYR A 448 3.79 8.14 24.42
N THR A 449 4.56 7.39 23.64
CA THR A 449 4.16 6.05 23.19
C THR A 449 5.38 5.15 23.03
N LEU A 450 5.18 3.84 23.11
CA LEU A 450 6.15 2.84 22.69
C LEU A 450 5.73 2.30 21.32
N ALA A 451 6.49 2.67 20.29
CA ALA A 451 6.36 2.17 18.92
C ALA A 451 7.35 1.03 18.71
N GLY A 452 6.85 -0.21 18.75
CA GLY A 452 7.70 -1.41 18.79
C GLY A 452 8.59 -1.40 20.03
N LYS A 453 9.90 -1.22 19.86
CA LYS A 453 10.88 -1.09 20.97
C LYS A 453 11.34 0.35 21.23
N THR A 454 10.81 1.33 20.51
CA THR A 454 11.26 2.72 20.59
C THR A 454 10.27 3.54 21.41
N LEU A 455 10.77 4.22 22.44
CA LEU A 455 10.02 5.25 23.17
C LEU A 455 10.02 6.53 22.34
N LEU A 456 8.84 7.10 22.15
CA LEU A 456 8.61 8.35 21.42
C LEU A 456 7.99 9.40 22.34
N GLU A 457 8.51 10.62 22.27
CA GLU A 457 7.89 11.82 22.86
C GLU A 457 7.34 12.71 21.75
N PHE A 458 6.08 13.11 21.89
CA PHE A 458 5.39 14.05 21.02
C PHE A 458 4.99 15.30 21.80
N ASP A 459 5.31 16.46 21.22
CA ASP A 459 4.89 17.77 21.70
C ASP A 459 3.62 18.22 20.96
N PRO A 460 2.45 18.24 21.62
CA PRO A 460 1.20 18.63 20.97
C PRO A 460 1.17 20.10 20.52
N ASN A 461 1.92 20.98 21.18
CA ASN A 461 1.96 22.41 20.85
C ASN A 461 2.83 22.66 19.61
N ARG A 462 3.90 21.89 19.44
CA ARG A 462 4.76 21.93 18.24
C ARG A 462 4.26 21.03 17.10
N ARG A 463 3.32 20.13 17.40
CA ARG A 463 2.84 19.06 16.51
C ARG A 463 3.99 18.24 15.92
N ALA A 464 4.98 17.92 16.75
CA ALA A 464 6.19 17.22 16.32
C ALA A 464 6.69 16.23 17.38
N PHE A 465 7.32 15.16 16.92
CA PHE A 465 8.12 14.29 17.79
C PHE A 465 9.38 15.02 18.22
N THR A 466 9.63 15.10 19.52
CA THR A 466 10.74 15.85 20.13
C THR A 466 11.84 14.95 20.69
N PHE A 467 11.55 13.66 20.89
CA PHE A 467 12.53 12.65 21.28
C PHE A 467 12.15 11.27 20.76
N HIS A 468 13.17 10.43 20.49
CA HIS A 468 13.00 9.01 20.29
C HIS A 468 14.24 8.22 20.74
N GLY A 469 14.05 7.04 21.33
CA GLY A 469 15.16 6.17 21.72
C GLY A 469 14.73 4.78 22.16
N VAL A 470 15.67 3.83 22.15
CA VAL A 470 15.42 2.43 22.56
C VAL A 470 15.78 2.30 24.04
N PRO A 471 14.81 2.13 24.96
CA PRO A 471 15.07 2.13 26.40
C PRO A 471 15.74 0.85 26.90
N ALA A 472 15.55 -0.28 26.20
CA ALA A 472 16.15 -1.57 26.54
C ALA A 472 16.56 -2.31 25.27
N ALA A 473 17.87 -2.52 25.08
CA ALA A 473 18.43 -3.11 23.86
C ALA A 473 18.03 -4.59 23.65
N SER A 474 17.69 -5.30 24.73
CA SER A 474 17.25 -6.69 24.68
C SER A 474 15.83 -6.85 24.13
N GLU A 475 15.04 -5.78 24.08
CA GLU A 475 13.65 -5.86 23.62
C GLU A 475 13.59 -5.87 22.09
N THR A 476 12.78 -6.77 21.57
CA THR A 476 12.57 -6.93 20.13
C THR A 476 11.29 -6.22 19.67
N CYS A 477 10.25 -6.24 20.50
CA CYS A 477 9.00 -5.50 20.32
C CYS A 477 8.21 -5.49 21.63
N CYS A 478 7.80 -4.30 22.08
CA CYS A 478 7.01 -4.15 23.28
C CYS A 478 5.51 -4.22 22.95
N VAL A 479 4.98 -5.45 22.81
CA VAL A 479 3.54 -5.68 22.74
C VAL A 479 2.94 -5.78 24.14
N ASP A 480 1.78 -5.19 24.37
CA ASP A 480 1.14 -5.14 25.69
C ASP A 480 2.01 -4.50 26.79
N THR A 481 2.07 -3.18 26.74
CA THR A 481 2.88 -2.35 27.64
C THR A 481 2.02 -1.49 28.54
N ALA A 482 2.61 -1.03 29.63
CA ALA A 482 2.00 -0.07 30.53
C ALA A 482 2.95 1.11 30.74
N MET A 483 2.40 2.31 30.92
CA MET A 483 3.15 3.53 31.16
C MET A 483 2.54 4.28 32.34
N ALA A 484 3.37 5.01 33.09
CA ALA A 484 2.92 5.86 34.18
C ALA A 484 3.83 7.08 34.36
N ASP A 485 3.26 8.17 34.84
CA ASP A 485 4.02 9.29 35.37
C ASP A 485 4.70 8.86 36.68
N GLY A 486 6.02 9.08 36.75
CA GLY A 486 6.82 8.87 37.95
C GLY A 486 6.69 10.03 38.92
N PRO A 487 6.89 9.80 40.23
CA PRO A 487 6.87 10.84 41.26
C PRO A 487 8.06 11.81 41.15
N ASP A 488 9.10 11.42 40.42
CA ASP A 488 10.34 12.14 40.14
C ASP A 488 10.29 12.94 38.83
N GLY A 489 9.12 12.99 38.16
CA GLY A 489 8.94 13.66 36.87
C GLY A 489 9.39 12.83 35.67
N ARG A 490 9.87 11.59 35.87
CA ARG A 490 10.23 10.66 34.80
C ARG A 490 9.01 9.92 34.28
N ILE A 491 9.12 9.38 33.07
CA ILE A 491 8.13 8.50 32.47
C ILE A 491 8.58 7.07 32.64
N TYR A 492 7.78 6.25 33.31
CA TYR A 492 8.07 4.82 33.47
C TYR A 492 7.25 4.00 32.48
N ALA A 493 7.86 2.94 31.95
CA ALA A 493 7.18 1.98 31.11
C ALA A 493 7.61 0.55 31.43
N ALA A 494 6.68 -0.39 31.30
CA ALA A 494 6.96 -1.81 31.40
C ALA A 494 6.86 -2.47 30.01
N THR A 495 7.88 -3.23 29.62
CA THR A 495 8.11 -3.71 28.25
C THR A 495 7.95 -5.23 28.11
N HIS A 496 7.69 -5.67 26.89
CA HIS A 496 7.59 -7.07 26.48
C HIS A 496 8.67 -7.34 25.40
N PRO A 497 9.14 -8.59 25.20
CA PRO A 497 8.76 -9.83 25.90
C PRO A 497 9.46 -10.07 27.23
N ASN A 498 10.42 -9.23 27.64
CA ASN A 498 11.27 -9.57 28.78
C ASN A 498 10.75 -9.05 30.13
N ALA A 499 9.52 -8.51 30.18
CA ALA A 499 8.92 -7.90 31.37
C ALA A 499 9.85 -6.88 32.06
N ARG A 500 10.53 -6.01 31.31
CA ARG A 500 11.47 -5.04 31.88
C ARG A 500 10.77 -3.76 32.32
N LEU A 501 11.32 -3.11 33.34
CA LEU A 501 10.94 -1.75 33.74
C LEU A 501 11.98 -0.77 33.23
N VAL A 502 11.53 0.26 32.51
CA VAL A 502 12.39 1.31 31.96
C VAL A 502 11.87 2.68 32.38
N SER A 503 12.75 3.69 32.36
CA SER A 503 12.36 5.09 32.58
C SER A 503 13.01 6.05 31.58
N PHE A 504 12.30 7.13 31.29
CA PHE A 504 12.77 8.27 30.50
C PHE A 504 12.69 9.56 31.33
N ASP A 505 13.78 10.32 31.36
CA ASP A 505 13.83 11.64 31.98
C ASP A 505 13.60 12.72 30.90
N PRO A 506 12.44 13.43 30.90
CA PRO A 506 12.13 14.39 29.85
C PRO A 506 12.99 15.66 29.91
N VAL A 507 13.71 15.91 31.00
CA VAL A 507 14.59 17.08 31.15
C VAL A 507 15.99 16.78 30.61
N THR A 508 16.58 15.65 31.02
CA THR A 508 17.94 15.26 30.61
C THR A 508 17.96 14.43 29.33
N GLN A 509 16.80 13.93 28.89
CA GLN A 509 16.61 12.96 27.80
C GLN A 509 17.29 11.61 28.04
N GLU A 510 17.60 11.28 29.30
CA GLU A 510 18.23 10.02 29.67
C GLU A 510 17.23 8.86 29.67
N LEU A 511 17.59 7.75 29.04
CA LEU A 511 16.88 6.47 29.11
C LEU A 511 17.61 5.53 30.05
N ARG A 512 16.85 4.83 30.91
CA ARG A 512 17.39 3.85 31.85
C ARG A 512 16.58 2.57 31.87
N ASP A 513 17.29 1.45 31.81
CA ASP A 513 16.77 0.10 32.03
C ASP A 513 17.00 -0.30 33.49
N HIS A 514 15.93 -0.62 34.21
CA HIS A 514 15.97 -1.01 35.62
C HIS A 514 15.99 -2.53 35.82
N GLY A 515 15.93 -3.32 34.75
CA GLY A 515 15.94 -4.79 34.79
C GLY A 515 14.55 -5.41 34.67
N GLN A 516 14.50 -6.74 34.83
CA GLN A 516 13.27 -7.53 34.69
C GLN A 516 12.44 -7.51 35.97
N LEU A 517 11.12 -7.35 35.82
CA LEU A 517 10.13 -7.44 36.89
C LEU A 517 10.00 -8.88 37.42
N ASP A 518 10.10 -9.87 36.52
CA ASP A 518 10.19 -11.29 36.84
C ASP A 518 10.99 -11.99 35.73
N ALA A 519 11.83 -12.96 36.08
CA ALA A 519 12.72 -13.62 35.13
C ALA A 519 12.00 -14.58 34.15
N ALA A 520 10.79 -15.02 34.48
CA ALA A 520 10.04 -16.00 33.69
C ALA A 520 8.69 -15.50 33.16
N GLU A 521 8.18 -14.36 33.61
CA GLU A 521 6.98 -13.75 33.01
C GLU A 521 7.34 -12.77 31.89
N HIS A 522 6.46 -12.66 30.89
CA HIS A 522 6.70 -11.85 29.69
C HIS A 522 5.80 -10.61 29.56
N TYR A 523 4.64 -10.61 30.23
CA TYR A 523 3.56 -9.65 30.00
C TYR A 523 3.36 -8.72 31.19
N PRO A 524 3.78 -7.45 31.11
CA PRO A 524 3.43 -6.45 32.10
C PRO A 524 2.09 -5.77 31.78
N GLY A 525 1.09 -6.07 32.59
CA GLY A 525 -0.30 -5.70 32.33
C GLY A 525 -0.62 -4.23 32.61
N SER A 526 0.03 -3.63 33.61
CA SER A 526 -0.35 -2.32 34.17
C SER A 526 0.74 -1.76 35.08
N LEU A 527 0.78 -0.44 35.22
CA LEU A 527 1.62 0.29 36.17
C LEU A 527 0.78 1.29 36.97
N ALA A 528 1.09 1.45 38.25
CA ALA A 528 0.49 2.44 39.13
C ALA A 528 1.53 2.97 40.13
N VAL A 529 1.32 4.18 40.64
CA VAL A 529 2.24 4.85 41.58
C VAL A 529 1.48 5.24 42.83
N ASP A 530 2.04 4.96 44.01
CA ASP A 530 1.46 5.38 45.29
C ASP A 530 1.92 6.78 45.72
N ALA A 531 1.29 7.33 46.76
CA ALA A 531 1.60 8.65 47.30
C ALA A 531 3.01 8.75 47.92
N ALA A 532 3.65 7.62 48.25
CA ALA A 532 5.02 7.57 48.75
C ALA A 532 6.06 7.49 47.62
N GLY A 533 5.62 7.43 46.36
CA GLY A 533 6.45 7.38 45.17
C GLY A 533 6.96 5.99 44.81
N TRP A 534 6.36 4.91 45.32
CA TRP A 534 6.64 3.55 44.84
C TRP A 534 5.86 3.26 43.57
N ILE A 535 6.47 2.50 42.67
CA ILE A 535 5.88 2.07 41.40
C ILE A 535 5.52 0.60 41.52
N TYR A 536 4.29 0.24 41.17
CA TYR A 536 3.80 -1.12 41.20
C TYR A 536 3.49 -1.57 39.79
N ALA A 537 3.87 -2.80 39.46
CA ALA A 537 3.55 -3.46 38.21
C ALA A 537 2.67 -4.69 38.46
N GLY A 538 1.55 -4.79 37.74
CA GLY A 538 0.81 -6.03 37.60
C GLY A 538 1.36 -6.80 36.41
N ILE A 539 1.83 -8.02 36.61
CA ILE A 539 2.49 -8.82 35.57
C ILE A 539 1.90 -10.23 35.47
N GLY A 540 2.25 -10.91 34.39
CA GLY A 540 2.14 -12.35 34.24
C GLY A 540 0.96 -12.80 33.38
N THR A 541 1.09 -14.01 32.85
CA THR A 541 0.03 -14.74 32.14
C THR A 541 0.04 -16.21 32.53
N ALA A 542 1.24 -16.78 32.69
CA ALA A 542 1.45 -18.11 33.26
C ALA A 542 1.40 -18.07 34.78
N ARG A 543 2.02 -17.05 35.39
CA ARG A 543 2.02 -16.82 36.84
C ARG A 543 1.82 -15.34 37.13
N TRP A 544 0.61 -14.94 37.49
CA TRP A 544 0.36 -13.53 37.84
C TRP A 544 1.13 -13.12 39.09
N ASN A 545 1.63 -11.89 39.11
CA ASN A 545 2.34 -11.34 40.26
C ASN A 545 2.21 -9.81 40.32
N PHE A 546 2.46 -9.24 41.50
CA PHE A 546 2.68 -7.81 41.67
C PHE A 546 4.15 -7.56 42.02
N VAL A 547 4.75 -6.54 41.42
CA VAL A 547 6.14 -6.15 41.68
C VAL A 547 6.17 -4.68 42.11
N ALA A 548 6.69 -4.41 43.30
CA ALA A 548 6.97 -3.04 43.76
C ALA A 548 8.40 -2.63 43.41
N PHE A 549 8.58 -1.41 42.96
CA PHE A 549 9.84 -0.81 42.60
C PHE A 549 10.03 0.52 43.33
N ASP A 550 11.21 0.67 43.96
CA ASP A 550 11.62 1.91 44.59
C ASP A 550 12.54 2.71 43.66
N PRO A 551 12.08 3.82 43.06
CA PRO A 551 12.91 4.60 42.13
C PRO A 551 14.14 5.23 42.80
N ARG A 552 14.16 5.36 44.13
CA ARG A 552 15.28 5.96 44.88
C ARG A 552 16.45 4.99 45.04
N THR A 553 16.16 3.71 45.22
CA THR A 553 17.17 2.67 45.50
C THR A 553 17.39 1.72 44.32
N GLY A 554 16.44 1.67 43.37
CA GLY A 554 16.44 0.74 42.26
C GLY A 554 15.99 -0.69 42.62
N VAL A 555 15.50 -0.90 43.85
CA VAL A 555 15.12 -2.24 44.34
C VAL A 555 13.75 -2.63 43.79
N MET A 556 13.67 -3.82 43.19
CA MET A 556 12.41 -4.48 42.80
C MET A 556 12.07 -5.60 43.79
N ARG A 557 10.79 -5.74 44.13
CA ARG A 557 10.29 -6.76 45.07
C ARG A 557 9.01 -7.41 44.55
N PRO A 558 9.00 -8.73 44.33
CA PRO A 558 7.74 -9.43 44.15
C PRO A 558 6.93 -9.40 45.46
N LEU A 559 5.62 -9.18 45.37
CA LEU A 559 4.76 -9.01 46.54
C LEU A 559 3.98 -10.27 46.92
N LEU A 560 4.05 -11.31 46.10
CA LEU A 560 3.40 -12.60 46.35
C LEU A 560 4.42 -13.74 46.35
N ALA A 561 4.21 -14.70 47.24
CA ALA A 561 4.99 -15.93 47.24
C ALA A 561 4.66 -16.77 46.00
N GLU A 562 5.62 -17.58 45.55
CA GLU A 562 5.47 -18.39 44.33
C GLU A 562 4.23 -19.30 44.38
N SER A 563 3.90 -19.85 45.55
CA SER A 563 2.72 -20.72 45.75
C SER A 563 1.37 -19.99 45.63
N GLU A 564 1.36 -18.66 45.69
CA GLU A 564 0.15 -17.85 45.60
C GLU A 564 -0.13 -17.39 44.17
N ARG A 565 0.86 -17.52 43.27
CA ARG A 565 0.77 -17.09 41.87
C ARG A 565 0.10 -18.18 41.05
N GLY A 566 -0.96 -17.82 40.35
CA GLY A 566 -1.72 -18.72 39.48
C GLY A 566 -1.68 -18.31 38.02
N GLN A 567 -2.41 -19.03 37.18
CA GLN A 567 -2.59 -18.65 35.77
C GLN A 567 -3.47 -17.39 35.66
N GLY A 568 -3.13 -16.49 34.74
CA GLY A 568 -3.83 -15.23 34.48
C GLY A 568 -2.92 -14.02 34.58
N SER A 569 -3.50 -12.83 34.52
CA SER A 569 -2.77 -11.57 34.59
C SER A 569 -3.16 -10.74 35.81
N ALA A 570 -2.16 -10.18 36.48
CA ALA A 570 -2.35 -9.20 37.54
C ALA A 570 -2.55 -7.79 36.94
N ARG A 571 -3.42 -7.01 37.57
CA ARG A 571 -3.64 -5.60 37.25
C ARG A 571 -3.45 -4.72 38.48
N VAL A 572 -2.91 -3.53 38.30
CA VAL A 572 -2.77 -2.52 39.36
C VAL A 572 -3.41 -1.21 38.95
N SER A 573 -3.95 -0.49 39.94
CA SER A 573 -4.56 0.83 39.75
C SER A 573 -4.33 1.71 40.98
N ALA A 574 -4.23 3.02 40.77
CA ALA A 574 -4.10 3.98 41.87
C ALA A 574 -5.48 4.33 42.44
N GLY A 575 -5.59 4.36 43.77
CA GLY A 575 -6.77 4.80 44.51
C GLY A 575 -6.74 6.31 44.81
N PRO A 576 -7.91 6.93 45.06
CA PRO A 576 -8.00 8.34 45.43
C PRO A 576 -7.42 8.64 46.82
N ASP A 577 -7.23 7.61 47.65
CA ASP A 577 -6.56 7.68 48.96
C ASP A 577 -5.02 7.71 48.85
N GLY A 578 -4.48 7.64 47.63
CA GLY A 578 -3.04 7.60 47.38
C GLY A 578 -2.41 6.21 47.53
N ALA A 579 -3.20 5.17 47.82
CA ALA A 579 -2.71 3.79 47.80
C ALA A 579 -2.81 3.17 46.39
N VAL A 580 -2.15 2.04 46.19
CA VAL A 580 -2.30 1.23 44.98
C VAL A 580 -3.04 -0.06 45.31
N TYR A 581 -3.96 -0.43 44.43
CA TYR A 581 -4.77 -1.64 44.55
C TYR A 581 -4.42 -2.61 43.41
N GLY A 582 -4.37 -3.89 43.74
CA GLY A 582 -4.09 -4.97 42.80
C GLY A 582 -5.28 -5.92 42.65
N GLU A 583 -5.51 -6.41 41.45
CA GLU A 583 -6.49 -7.47 41.15
C GLU A 583 -5.78 -8.61 40.43
N ALA A 584 -5.96 -9.84 40.93
CA ALA A 584 -5.45 -11.03 40.26
C ALA A 584 -6.20 -12.30 40.70
N GLY A 585 -6.53 -13.18 39.76
CA GLY A 585 -7.24 -14.43 40.05
C GLY A 585 -8.60 -14.25 40.73
N GLY A 586 -9.27 -13.12 40.50
CA GLY A 586 -10.54 -12.74 41.16
C GLY A 586 -10.38 -12.25 42.61
N ARG A 587 -9.13 -12.08 43.10
CA ARG A 587 -8.82 -11.56 44.43
C ARG A 587 -8.35 -10.11 44.33
N HIS A 588 -8.60 -9.35 45.39
CA HIS A 588 -8.23 -7.94 45.48
C HIS A 588 -7.22 -7.73 46.60
N TYR A 589 -6.31 -6.79 46.39
CA TYR A 589 -5.22 -6.50 47.30
C TYR A 589 -5.02 -5.00 47.44
N ARG A 590 -4.69 -4.53 48.64
CA ARG A 590 -4.01 -3.26 48.85
C ARG A 590 -2.51 -3.51 48.82
N LEU A 591 -1.79 -2.84 47.94
CA LEU A 591 -0.36 -3.08 47.73
C LEU A 591 0.47 -2.15 48.62
N HIS A 592 1.46 -2.76 49.28
CA HIS A 592 2.48 -2.07 50.06
C HIS A 592 3.87 -2.44 49.49
N PRO A 593 4.92 -1.67 49.79
CA PRO A 593 6.27 -1.94 49.28
C PRO A 593 6.87 -3.32 49.63
N ASP A 594 6.34 -4.00 50.64
CA ASP A 594 6.84 -5.26 51.17
C ASP A 594 5.84 -6.42 51.13
N ARG A 595 4.56 -6.17 50.81
CA ARG A 595 3.51 -7.19 50.78
C ARG A 595 2.29 -6.76 49.95
N ALA A 596 1.54 -7.74 49.46
CA ALA A 596 0.17 -7.55 48.99
C ALA A 596 -0.82 -7.95 50.10
N GLU A 597 -1.60 -7.01 50.62
CA GLU A 597 -2.57 -7.25 51.68
C GLU A 597 -3.94 -7.57 51.07
N PRO A 598 -4.52 -8.77 51.27
CA PRO A 598 -5.84 -9.09 50.75
C PRO A 598 -6.92 -8.16 51.30
N VAL A 599 -7.82 -7.70 50.44
CA VAL A 599 -8.98 -6.87 50.80
C VAL A 599 -10.23 -7.39 50.10
N GLU A 600 -11.40 -7.06 50.64
CA GLU A 600 -12.66 -7.38 50.00
C GLU A 600 -12.90 -6.46 48.79
N ALA A 601 -13.58 -6.96 47.75
CA ALA A 601 -13.83 -6.19 46.53
C ALA A 601 -14.57 -4.85 46.81
N ALA A 602 -15.43 -4.83 47.84
CA ALA A 602 -16.16 -3.63 48.25
C ALA A 602 -15.28 -2.56 48.92
N GLU A 603 -14.07 -2.92 49.36
CA GLU A 603 -13.10 -2.01 49.98
C GLU A 603 -12.17 -1.36 48.95
N VAL A 604 -12.21 -1.83 47.69
CA VAL A 604 -11.44 -1.24 46.59
C VAL A 604 -12.16 0.01 46.09
N PRO A 605 -11.58 1.21 46.26
CA PRO A 605 -12.19 2.44 45.76
C PRO A 605 -12.17 2.46 44.23
N ALA A 606 -13.04 3.29 43.64
CA ALA A 606 -12.99 3.55 42.21
C ALA A 606 -11.59 4.09 41.83
N ALA A 607 -10.96 3.46 40.84
CA ALA A 607 -9.61 3.82 40.41
C ALA A 607 -9.55 5.27 39.92
N VAL A 608 -8.46 5.96 40.25
CA VAL A 608 -8.13 7.25 39.64
C VAL A 608 -7.87 7.00 38.15
N PRO A 609 -8.56 7.73 37.24
CA PRO A 609 -8.35 7.55 35.81
C PRO A 609 -6.87 7.75 35.46
N CYS A 610 -6.23 6.69 34.98
CA CYS A 610 -4.88 6.76 34.48
C CYS A 610 -4.87 7.60 33.19
N ARG A 611 -3.88 8.47 33.02
CA ARG A 611 -3.67 9.19 31.75
C ARG A 611 -2.98 8.33 30.69
N ALA A 612 -2.65 7.09 31.04
CA ALA A 612 -2.16 6.09 30.12
C ALA A 612 -3.32 5.39 29.40
N GLY A 613 -3.19 5.26 28.09
CA GLY A 613 -4.06 4.46 27.24
C GLY A 613 -3.39 3.13 26.91
N ARG A 614 -4.17 2.05 26.94
CA ARG A 614 -3.81 0.75 26.33
C ARG A 614 -4.20 0.75 24.85
N PHE A 615 -3.69 -0.23 24.11
CA PHE A 615 -3.99 -0.40 22.69
C PHE A 615 -5.50 -0.49 22.36
N THR A 616 -6.36 -0.92 23.30
CA THR A 616 -7.82 -0.97 23.11
C THR A 616 -8.51 0.38 23.34
N ASN A 617 -7.79 1.41 23.77
CA ASN A 617 -8.39 2.69 24.12
C ASN A 617 -8.84 3.43 22.87
N ARG A 618 -10.16 3.61 22.72
CA ARG A 618 -10.81 4.30 21.59
C ARG A 618 -11.60 5.53 22.00
N THR A 619 -11.69 5.76 23.31
CA THR A 619 -12.43 6.88 23.87
C THR A 619 -11.50 7.79 24.64
N ALA A 620 -11.80 9.08 24.62
CA ALA A 620 -11.11 10.06 25.42
C ALA A 620 -12.10 11.12 25.90
N VAL A 621 -11.78 11.80 26.99
CA VAL A 621 -12.60 12.88 27.53
C VAL A 621 -11.78 14.16 27.49
N LEU A 622 -12.31 15.20 26.82
CA LEU A 622 -11.69 16.52 26.80
C LEU A 622 -11.79 17.18 28.18
N PRO A 623 -10.90 18.14 28.52
CA PRO A 623 -10.95 18.86 29.80
C PRO A 623 -12.27 19.58 30.08
N ASP A 624 -13.08 19.88 29.05
CA ASP A 624 -14.40 20.50 29.17
C ASP A 624 -15.56 19.49 29.28
N GLY A 625 -15.26 18.20 29.44
CA GLY A 625 -16.23 17.14 29.69
C GLY A 625 -16.82 16.49 28.43
N ARG A 626 -16.43 16.93 27.23
CA ARG A 626 -16.85 16.26 25.98
C ARG A 626 -16.20 14.89 25.85
N ARG A 627 -17.01 13.88 25.54
CA ARG A 627 -16.56 12.50 25.27
C ARG A 627 -16.33 12.31 23.78
N ILE A 628 -15.17 11.78 23.43
CA ILE A 628 -14.72 11.54 22.07
C ILE A 628 -14.63 10.04 21.82
N THR A 629 -15.22 9.55 20.73
CA THR A 629 -15.10 8.16 20.27
C THR A 629 -14.57 8.14 18.84
N VAL A 630 -13.48 7.41 18.60
CA VAL A 630 -12.81 7.38 17.28
C VAL A 630 -13.11 6.09 16.52
N HIS A 631 -13.53 6.24 15.26
CA HIS A 631 -13.86 5.15 14.33
C HIS A 631 -13.00 5.27 13.07
N LEU A 632 -11.72 4.87 13.17
CA LEU A 632 -10.76 5.01 12.07
C LEU A 632 -11.09 4.19 10.80
N PRO A 633 -11.57 2.94 10.87
CA PRO A 633 -11.97 2.19 9.68
C PRO A 633 -13.06 2.92 8.88
N GLU A 634 -14.01 3.56 9.58
CA GLU A 634 -15.07 4.37 9.00
C GLU A 634 -14.69 5.84 8.76
N ARG A 635 -13.45 6.24 9.06
CA ARG A 635 -12.93 7.61 8.90
C ARG A 635 -13.81 8.68 9.56
N ARG A 636 -14.34 8.40 10.75
CA ARG A 636 -15.19 9.32 11.52
C ARG A 636 -14.82 9.40 13.01
N MET A 637 -15.24 10.48 13.66
CA MET A 637 -15.11 10.70 15.10
C MET A 637 -16.43 11.26 15.64
N GLU A 638 -16.91 10.66 16.74
CA GLU A 638 -18.11 11.08 17.44
C GLU A 638 -17.72 11.93 18.67
N ILE A 639 -18.46 13.03 18.87
CA ILE A 639 -18.22 14.04 19.89
C ILE A 639 -19.51 14.23 20.66
N GLU A 640 -19.53 13.78 21.91
CA GLU A 640 -20.68 13.88 22.79
C GLU A 640 -20.45 14.97 23.84
N GLY A 641 -21.38 15.93 23.91
CA GLY A 641 -21.37 16.98 24.93
C GLY A 641 -21.70 16.45 26.33
N PRO A 642 -21.40 17.22 27.40
CA PRO A 642 -21.72 16.83 28.78
C PRO A 642 -23.20 16.53 29.04
N GLY A 643 -24.10 17.07 28.21
CA GLY A 643 -25.55 16.82 28.26
C GLY A 643 -26.05 15.68 27.37
N GLY A 644 -25.15 14.88 26.75
CA GLY A 644 -25.49 13.70 25.94
C GLY A 644 -25.78 13.98 24.45
N ALA A 645 -25.73 15.23 23.99
CA ALA A 645 -25.89 15.55 22.57
C ALA A 645 -24.61 15.17 21.80
N ALA A 646 -24.74 14.28 20.80
CA ALA A 646 -23.64 13.83 19.96
C ALA A 646 -23.62 14.53 18.59
N ARG A 647 -22.43 14.86 18.09
CA ARG A 647 -22.17 15.24 16.70
C ARG A 647 -21.02 14.42 16.12
N GLU A 648 -21.02 14.25 14.81
CA GLU A 648 -19.96 13.52 14.11
C GLU A 648 -19.12 14.47 13.26
N ILE A 649 -17.82 14.18 13.15
CA ILE A 649 -16.91 14.79 12.19
C ILE A 649 -16.18 13.71 11.38
N ALA A 650 -15.83 14.03 10.14
CA ALA A 650 -14.94 13.19 9.34
C ALA A 650 -13.48 13.32 9.83
N VAL A 651 -12.72 12.24 9.76
CA VAL A 651 -11.27 12.25 10.02
C VAL A 651 -10.52 11.74 8.79
N ASN A 652 -9.57 12.55 8.30
CA ASN A 652 -8.82 12.23 7.09
C ASN A 652 -7.40 11.79 7.45
N PHE A 653 -6.98 10.66 6.92
CA PHE A 653 -5.61 10.15 7.03
C PHE A 653 -5.24 9.30 5.82
N ARG A 654 -3.93 9.16 5.58
CA ARG A 654 -3.35 8.24 4.61
C ARG A 654 -3.15 6.88 5.27
N SER A 655 -3.49 5.81 4.57
CA SER A 655 -3.25 4.44 5.01
C SER A 655 -2.45 3.67 3.98
N GLY A 656 -1.38 3.00 4.42
CA GLY A 656 -0.65 2.00 3.63
C GLY A 656 -1.40 0.68 3.50
N GLY A 657 -2.57 0.60 4.15
CA GLY A 657 -3.51 -0.51 4.23
C GLY A 657 -3.12 -1.62 5.20
N ALA A 658 -4.12 -2.30 5.74
CA ALA A 658 -3.96 -3.27 6.81
C ALA A 658 -3.25 -4.55 6.33
N PHE A 659 -2.28 -5.03 7.12
CA PHE A 659 -1.49 -6.22 6.82
C PHE A 659 -2.35 -7.48 6.72
N ILE A 660 -2.12 -8.28 5.68
CA ILE A 660 -2.81 -9.54 5.42
C ILE A 660 -2.14 -10.66 6.23
N ALA A 661 -2.87 -11.24 7.16
CA ALA A 661 -2.39 -12.29 8.07
C ALA A 661 -2.52 -13.71 7.51
N SER A 662 -3.44 -13.92 6.57
CA SER A 662 -3.69 -15.22 5.94
C SER A 662 -4.35 -15.05 4.58
N LEU A 663 -4.12 -16.03 3.70
CA LEU A 663 -4.79 -16.19 2.42
C LEU A 663 -5.21 -17.64 2.25
N GLY A 664 -6.29 -17.88 1.51
CA GLY A 664 -6.74 -19.23 1.17
C GLY A 664 -7.67 -19.23 -0.06
N VAL A 665 -7.81 -20.39 -0.67
CA VAL A 665 -8.77 -20.59 -1.77
C VAL A 665 -10.16 -20.83 -1.17
N GLY A 666 -11.13 -20.03 -1.60
CA GLY A 666 -12.52 -20.16 -1.21
C GLY A 666 -13.41 -20.74 -2.31
N PRO A 667 -14.73 -20.77 -2.08
CA PRO A 667 -15.72 -21.21 -3.06
C PRO A 667 -15.57 -20.49 -4.40
N GLY A 668 -15.78 -21.23 -5.50
CA GLY A 668 -15.66 -20.69 -6.86
C GLY A 668 -14.24 -20.29 -7.29
N GLY A 669 -13.21 -20.64 -6.54
CA GLY A 669 -11.82 -20.31 -6.86
C GLY A 669 -11.40 -18.88 -6.48
N GLY A 670 -12.25 -18.14 -5.74
CA GLY A 670 -11.89 -16.84 -5.18
C GLY A 670 -10.77 -16.95 -4.15
N ILE A 671 -9.91 -15.94 -4.09
CA ILE A 671 -8.84 -15.86 -3.09
C ILE A 671 -9.32 -15.02 -1.93
N TYR A 672 -9.46 -15.63 -0.76
CA TYR A 672 -9.91 -14.94 0.45
C TYR A 672 -8.73 -14.65 1.36
N GLY A 673 -8.76 -13.49 1.98
CA GLY A 673 -7.76 -13.08 2.95
C GLY A 673 -8.39 -12.45 4.18
N SER A 674 -7.61 -12.42 5.25
CA SER A 674 -7.94 -11.62 6.43
C SER A 674 -6.82 -10.65 6.70
N THR A 675 -7.16 -9.38 6.84
CA THR A 675 -6.25 -8.43 7.48
C THR A 675 -6.24 -8.65 8.98
N SER A 676 -5.27 -8.08 9.70
CA SER A 676 -5.15 -8.23 11.15
C SER A 676 -5.61 -7.01 11.95
N HIS A 677 -4.89 -5.91 11.82
CA HIS A 677 -5.08 -4.74 12.67
C HIS A 677 -5.39 -3.52 11.80
N PRO A 678 -6.68 -3.23 11.49
CA PRO A 678 -7.90 -3.95 11.90
C PRO A 678 -8.20 -5.21 11.07
N MET A 679 -9.08 -6.08 11.59
CA MET A 679 -9.45 -7.33 10.95
C MET A 679 -10.63 -7.13 9.98
N HIS A 680 -10.35 -7.26 8.70
CA HIS A 680 -11.29 -7.23 7.60
C HIS A 680 -11.21 -8.54 6.82
N LEU A 681 -12.36 -8.98 6.30
CA LEU A 681 -12.40 -10.05 5.31
C LEU A 681 -12.25 -9.43 3.93
N VAL A 682 -11.28 -9.91 3.16
CA VAL A 682 -11.01 -9.43 1.80
C VAL A 682 -11.13 -10.57 0.81
N ARG A 683 -11.54 -10.25 -0.42
CA ARG A 683 -11.64 -11.20 -1.52
C ARG A 683 -10.96 -10.63 -2.75
N TYR A 684 -10.14 -11.44 -3.41
CA TYR A 684 -9.70 -11.21 -4.77
C TYR A 684 -10.40 -12.22 -5.69
N ASP A 685 -11.01 -11.74 -6.77
CA ASP A 685 -11.56 -12.57 -7.83
C ASP A 685 -10.54 -12.71 -8.97
N PRO A 686 -9.95 -13.91 -9.19
CA PRO A 686 -9.04 -14.12 -10.31
C PRO A 686 -9.64 -13.89 -11.69
N ALA A 687 -10.96 -14.12 -11.86
CA ALA A 687 -11.64 -13.97 -13.14
C ALA A 687 -11.89 -12.51 -13.49
N GLY A 688 -12.50 -11.75 -12.57
CA GLY A 688 -12.74 -10.31 -12.70
C GLY A 688 -11.51 -9.42 -12.49
N ARG A 689 -10.44 -9.96 -11.87
CA ARG A 689 -9.24 -9.23 -11.43
C ARG A 689 -9.54 -8.07 -10.48
N GLU A 690 -10.49 -8.28 -9.59
CA GLU A 690 -10.97 -7.28 -8.65
C GLU A 690 -10.63 -7.68 -7.23
N ILE A 691 -10.16 -6.71 -6.43
CA ILE A 691 -10.03 -6.83 -4.98
C ILE A 691 -11.23 -6.13 -4.35
N THR A 692 -11.90 -6.82 -3.43
CA THR A 692 -13.01 -6.29 -2.63
C THR A 692 -12.69 -6.44 -1.16
N ASP A 693 -12.68 -5.32 -0.43
CA ASP A 693 -12.78 -5.33 1.03
C ASP A 693 -14.26 -5.55 1.40
N LEU A 694 -14.58 -6.73 1.94
CA LEU A 694 -15.94 -7.07 2.32
C LEU A 694 -16.36 -6.36 3.61
N GLY A 695 -15.40 -5.96 4.45
CA GLY A 695 -15.63 -5.20 5.67
C GLY A 695 -15.09 -5.86 6.95
N ALA A 696 -15.26 -5.13 8.06
CA ALA A 696 -14.81 -5.52 9.38
C ALA A 696 -15.75 -6.54 10.06
N ILE A 697 -15.18 -7.44 10.87
CA ILE A 697 -15.94 -8.27 11.82
C ILE A 697 -15.77 -7.65 13.22
N LYS A 698 -16.64 -6.69 13.57
CA LYS A 698 -16.44 -5.81 14.74
C LYS A 698 -16.51 -6.55 16.06
N ALA A 699 -17.28 -7.63 16.14
CA ALA A 699 -17.44 -8.45 17.35
C ALA A 699 -16.12 -8.90 18.00
N ILE A 700 -15.04 -9.02 17.22
CA ILE A 700 -13.71 -9.42 17.71
C ILE A 700 -12.81 -8.22 18.02
N GLY A 701 -13.07 -7.06 17.40
CA GLY A 701 -12.20 -5.89 17.50
C GLY A 701 -10.88 -6.08 16.75
N GLY A 702 -9.77 -6.24 17.48
CA GLY A 702 -8.44 -6.52 16.91
C GLY A 702 -8.16 -8.02 16.88
N GLY A 703 -7.68 -8.56 15.76
CA GLY A 703 -7.57 -10.01 15.60
C GLY A 703 -7.17 -10.41 14.18
N ASN A 704 -7.31 -11.67 13.79
CA ASN A 704 -7.27 -12.05 12.37
C ASN A 704 -7.92 -13.43 12.19
N ILE A 705 -8.55 -13.69 11.05
CA ILE A 705 -8.83 -15.07 10.64
C ILE A 705 -7.49 -15.70 10.28
N CYS A 706 -7.15 -16.81 10.93
CA CYS A 706 -5.79 -17.36 10.88
C CYS A 706 -5.57 -18.32 9.72
N ALA A 707 -6.63 -18.95 9.23
CA ALA A 707 -6.64 -19.92 8.16
C ALA A 707 -8.04 -20.00 7.54
N PHE A 708 -8.14 -20.53 6.33
CA PHE A 708 -9.42 -20.70 5.63
C PHE A 708 -9.57 -22.14 5.14
N ALA A 709 -10.80 -22.65 5.18
CA ALA A 709 -11.18 -23.89 4.53
C ALA A 709 -12.49 -23.68 3.77
N ALA A 710 -12.55 -24.09 2.51
CA ALA A 710 -13.78 -24.14 1.73
C ALA A 710 -14.40 -25.54 1.83
N GLN A 711 -15.66 -25.62 2.24
CA GLN A 711 -16.44 -26.86 2.24
C GLN A 711 -17.75 -26.61 1.49
N GLY A 712 -17.81 -27.10 0.24
CA GLY A 712 -18.91 -26.77 -0.67
C GLY A 712 -18.95 -25.28 -0.97
N ALA A 713 -20.11 -24.64 -0.74
CA ALA A 713 -20.30 -23.20 -0.94
C ALA A 713 -19.88 -22.35 0.28
N ALA A 714 -19.57 -22.97 1.42
CA ALA A 714 -19.23 -22.25 2.64
C ALA A 714 -17.71 -22.05 2.78
N LEU A 715 -17.32 -20.89 3.30
CA LEU A 715 -15.96 -20.60 3.74
C LEU A 715 -15.91 -20.60 5.27
N VAL A 716 -15.03 -21.39 5.86
CA VAL A 716 -14.84 -21.49 7.31
C VAL A 716 -13.49 -20.94 7.71
N GLY A 717 -13.47 -20.07 8.72
CA GLY A 717 -12.27 -19.39 9.18
C GLY A 717 -12.21 -19.23 10.69
N PRO A 718 -11.29 -19.91 11.40
CA PRO A 718 -11.06 -19.69 12.82
C PRO A 718 -10.22 -18.43 13.06
N ALA A 719 -10.59 -17.64 14.06
CA ALA A 719 -10.01 -16.32 14.31
C ALA A 719 -9.34 -16.19 15.69
N TYR A 720 -8.23 -15.44 15.70
CA TYR A 720 -7.60 -14.87 16.90
C TYR A 720 -8.36 -13.57 17.30
N PRO A 721 -8.58 -13.28 18.60
CA PRO A 721 -7.97 -13.89 19.76
C PRO A 721 -8.80 -14.87 20.58
N PHE A 722 -10.06 -15.12 20.24
CA PHE A 722 -10.91 -15.93 21.11
C PHE A 722 -11.08 -17.37 20.66
N GLY A 723 -10.57 -17.73 19.47
CA GLY A 723 -10.81 -19.05 18.89
C GLY A 723 -12.18 -19.20 18.24
N ASP A 724 -12.82 -18.09 17.88
CA ASP A 724 -14.10 -18.10 17.18
C ASP A 724 -13.96 -18.74 15.81
N VAL A 725 -14.85 -19.68 15.49
CA VAL A 725 -14.90 -20.32 14.17
C VAL A 725 -16.05 -19.70 13.38
N PHE A 726 -15.70 -18.92 12.34
CA PHE A 726 -16.68 -18.27 11.48
C PHE A 726 -17.07 -19.16 10.31
N LEU A 727 -18.34 -19.10 9.93
CA LEU A 727 -18.83 -19.55 8.64
C LEU A 727 -19.32 -18.34 7.85
N PHE A 728 -18.79 -18.19 6.65
CA PHE A 728 -19.18 -17.19 5.67
C PHE A 728 -19.79 -17.88 4.45
N ASP A 729 -20.96 -17.41 4.03
CA ASP A 729 -21.57 -17.78 2.74
C ASP A 729 -21.34 -16.63 1.75
N PRO A 730 -20.47 -16.80 0.74
CA PRO A 730 -20.21 -15.78 -0.27
C PRO A 730 -21.42 -15.42 -1.14
N ALA A 731 -22.48 -16.24 -1.16
CA ALA A 731 -23.71 -15.95 -1.89
C ALA A 731 -24.64 -14.98 -1.13
N GLN A 732 -24.38 -14.74 0.15
CA GLN A 732 -25.14 -13.80 0.99
C GLN A 732 -24.36 -12.49 1.19
N PRO A 733 -25.05 -11.36 1.41
CA PRO A 733 -24.39 -10.09 1.72
C PRO A 733 -23.50 -10.20 2.96
N PHE A 734 -22.39 -9.46 2.97
CA PHE A 734 -21.56 -9.31 4.16
C PHE A 734 -22.28 -8.39 5.16
N ALA A 735 -22.76 -8.97 6.25
CA ALA A 735 -23.57 -8.31 7.28
C ALA A 735 -23.32 -8.97 8.66
N PRO A 736 -22.12 -8.88 9.24
CA PRO A 736 -21.78 -9.56 10.50
C PRO A 736 -22.60 -9.06 11.70
N GLU A 737 -23.08 -7.82 11.66
CA GLU A 737 -23.86 -7.20 12.75
C GLU A 737 -25.37 -7.44 12.64
N GLN A 738 -25.84 -8.13 11.59
CA GLN A 738 -27.27 -8.35 11.40
C GLN A 738 -27.79 -9.43 12.36
N ALA A 739 -28.56 -9.01 13.38
CA ALA A 739 -29.01 -9.89 14.47
C ALA A 739 -29.78 -11.15 14.02
N SER A 740 -30.60 -11.06 12.97
CA SER A 740 -31.45 -12.18 12.52
C SER A 740 -30.72 -13.22 11.67
N ALA A 741 -29.66 -12.82 10.97
CA ALA A 741 -28.93 -13.65 10.02
C ALA A 741 -27.53 -13.08 9.76
N PRO A 742 -26.62 -13.13 10.75
CA PRO A 742 -25.28 -12.56 10.59
C PRO A 742 -24.50 -13.34 9.53
N ASN A 743 -23.76 -12.63 8.69
CA ASN A 743 -22.86 -13.24 7.71
C ASN A 743 -21.56 -12.43 7.62
N PRO A 744 -20.40 -12.95 8.06
CA PRO A 744 -20.20 -14.29 8.63
C PRO A 744 -20.88 -14.50 10.00
N ARG A 745 -21.28 -15.74 10.29
CA ARG A 745 -21.79 -16.16 11.61
C ARG A 745 -20.74 -16.94 12.39
N VAL A 746 -20.74 -16.79 13.72
CA VAL A 746 -19.95 -17.64 14.62
C VAL A 746 -20.63 -19.00 14.75
N LEU A 747 -19.91 -20.08 14.43
CA LEU A 747 -20.38 -21.46 14.64
C LEU A 747 -20.11 -21.95 16.05
N THR A 748 -18.90 -21.68 16.55
CA THR A 748 -18.46 -22.17 17.86
C THR A 748 -17.21 -21.43 18.32
N ARG A 749 -16.84 -21.64 19.58
CA ARG A 749 -15.59 -21.20 20.20
C ARG A 749 -15.03 -22.35 21.02
N PHE A 750 -13.78 -22.73 20.78
CA PHE A 750 -13.07 -23.73 21.58
C PHE A 750 -12.27 -23.05 22.68
N GLU A 751 -13.01 -22.48 23.65
CA GLU A 751 -12.47 -21.62 24.71
C GLU A 751 -11.29 -22.28 25.44
N LYS A 752 -10.24 -21.50 25.69
CA LYS A 752 -8.95 -21.89 26.30
C LYS A 752 -8.11 -22.91 25.53
N HIS A 753 -8.73 -23.78 24.75
CA HIS A 753 -8.08 -24.88 24.06
C HIS A 753 -7.50 -24.49 22.70
N ILE A 754 -8.12 -23.50 22.02
CA ILE A 754 -7.69 -22.98 20.73
C ILE A 754 -7.94 -21.47 20.69
N THR A 755 -7.12 -20.67 21.36
CA THR A 755 -7.21 -19.19 21.41
C THR A 755 -6.53 -18.54 20.20
N ARG A 756 -5.45 -19.17 19.70
CA ARG A 756 -4.68 -18.70 18.52
C ARG A 756 -4.67 -19.79 17.45
N PRO A 757 -5.74 -19.92 16.66
CA PRO A 757 -5.80 -20.89 15.58
C PRO A 757 -4.62 -20.73 14.61
N ARG A 758 -4.17 -21.84 14.03
CA ARG A 758 -3.10 -21.87 13.03
C ARG A 758 -3.47 -22.63 11.77
N THR A 759 -4.43 -23.54 11.85
CA THR A 759 -4.89 -24.31 10.69
C THR A 759 -6.41 -24.50 10.70
N CYS A 760 -6.97 -24.62 9.50
CA CYS A 760 -8.37 -24.93 9.23
C CYS A 760 -8.39 -25.84 8.01
N VAL A 761 -9.01 -27.01 8.10
CA VAL A 761 -9.00 -28.03 7.04
C VAL A 761 -10.41 -28.56 6.82
N ALA A 762 -10.84 -28.54 5.56
CA ALA A 762 -12.04 -29.24 5.10
C ALA A 762 -11.75 -30.74 4.99
N HIS A 763 -12.56 -31.57 5.63
CA HIS A 763 -12.40 -33.01 5.57
C HIS A 763 -12.95 -33.56 4.24
N PRO A 764 -12.31 -34.57 3.62
CA PRO A 764 -12.78 -35.17 2.37
C PRO A 764 -14.18 -35.81 2.41
N ASP A 765 -14.76 -36.00 3.61
CA ASP A 765 -16.13 -36.53 3.75
C ASP A 765 -17.23 -35.53 3.39
N GLY A 766 -16.88 -34.29 3.05
CA GLY A 766 -17.84 -33.28 2.63
C GLY A 766 -18.59 -32.59 3.77
N ARG A 767 -18.36 -33.02 5.02
CA ARG A 767 -19.20 -32.69 6.18
C ARG A 767 -18.46 -31.97 7.29
N HIS A 768 -17.21 -32.34 7.57
CA HIS A 768 -16.48 -31.82 8.72
C HIS A 768 -15.43 -30.79 8.35
N VAL A 769 -15.25 -29.80 9.22
CA VAL A 769 -14.09 -28.90 9.22
C VAL A 769 -13.34 -29.06 10.54
N ILE A 770 -12.02 -29.13 10.47
CA ILE A 770 -11.13 -29.29 11.62
C ILE A 770 -10.30 -28.02 11.80
N VAL A 771 -10.24 -27.52 13.02
CA VAL A 771 -9.46 -26.34 13.42
C VAL A 771 -8.48 -26.72 14.53
N ALA A 772 -7.30 -26.13 14.49
CA ALA A 772 -6.29 -26.33 15.54
C ALA A 772 -5.40 -25.11 15.69
N GLY A 773 -4.70 -25.01 16.82
CA GLY A 773 -3.78 -23.92 17.11
C GLY A 773 -3.34 -23.92 18.57
N PHE A 774 -2.88 -22.77 19.06
CA PHE A 774 -2.38 -22.65 20.42
C PHE A 774 -3.49 -22.40 21.43
N MET A 775 -3.29 -22.91 22.65
CA MET A 775 -4.11 -22.61 23.82
C MET A 775 -4.01 -21.15 24.27
N ASP A 776 -4.79 -20.84 25.30
CA ASP A 776 -4.86 -19.51 25.91
C ASP A 776 -3.54 -19.00 26.48
N TYR A 777 -3.54 -17.72 26.82
CA TYR A 777 -2.45 -17.08 27.53
C TYR A 777 -2.10 -17.81 28.83
N GLY A 778 -0.79 -17.97 29.07
CA GLY A 778 -0.23 -18.74 30.17
C GLY A 778 -0.28 -20.26 30.03
N LEU A 779 -0.96 -20.82 29.02
CA LEU A 779 -1.09 -22.27 28.83
C LEU A 779 -0.14 -22.82 27.78
N VAL A 780 0.06 -24.13 27.83
CA VAL A 780 0.89 -24.91 26.92
C VAL A 780 0.03 -25.97 26.25
N GLY A 781 0.16 -26.12 24.93
CA GLY A 781 -0.55 -27.13 24.15
C GLY A 781 -1.58 -26.54 23.19
N GLY A 782 -2.36 -27.42 22.57
CA GLY A 782 -3.38 -27.05 21.57
C GLY A 782 -4.10 -28.26 21.00
N GLY A 783 -5.43 -28.28 21.12
CA GLY A 783 -6.27 -29.39 20.71
C GLY A 783 -6.71 -29.38 19.23
N LEU A 784 -7.61 -30.32 18.90
CA LEU A 784 -8.34 -30.36 17.64
C LEU A 784 -9.83 -30.05 17.89
N GLY A 785 -10.31 -28.97 17.30
CA GLY A 785 -11.74 -28.66 17.23
C GLY A 785 -12.33 -29.23 15.95
N ILE A 786 -13.38 -30.04 16.03
CA ILE A 786 -14.07 -30.64 14.90
C ILE A 786 -15.47 -30.04 14.85
N VAL A 787 -15.86 -29.52 13.68
CA VAL A 787 -17.16 -28.92 13.43
C VAL A 787 -17.86 -29.69 12.32
N ASP A 788 -19.03 -30.23 12.61
CA ASP A 788 -19.93 -30.82 11.62
C ASP A 788 -20.82 -29.73 11.04
N LEU A 789 -20.61 -29.38 9.77
CA LEU A 789 -21.35 -28.29 9.12
C LEU A 789 -22.80 -28.66 8.79
N GLN A 790 -23.15 -29.96 8.79
CA GLN A 790 -24.49 -30.41 8.50
C GLN A 790 -25.37 -30.40 9.75
N SER A 791 -24.87 -30.92 10.88
CA SER A 791 -25.63 -30.97 12.14
C SER A 791 -25.40 -29.76 13.04
N GLY A 792 -24.31 -29.02 12.85
CA GLY A 792 -23.85 -27.97 13.76
C GLY A 792 -23.14 -28.51 15.01
N GLN A 793 -23.02 -29.83 15.18
CA GLN A 793 -22.35 -30.44 16.31
C GLN A 793 -20.85 -30.13 16.31
N THR A 794 -20.32 -29.81 17.47
CA THR A 794 -18.87 -29.59 17.65
C THR A 794 -18.28 -30.58 18.65
N THR A 795 -17.02 -30.93 18.42
CA THR A 795 -16.26 -31.85 19.29
C THR A 795 -14.87 -31.28 19.49
N LEU A 796 -14.37 -31.33 20.73
CA LEU A 796 -13.02 -30.94 21.06
C LEU A 796 -12.24 -32.17 21.52
N LEU A 797 -11.06 -32.37 20.92
CA LEU A 797 -10.03 -33.25 21.44
C LEU A 797 -8.94 -32.38 22.04
N THR A 798 -8.67 -32.53 23.33
CA THR A 798 -7.65 -31.71 24.01
C THR A 798 -6.25 -32.10 23.57
N HIS A 799 -5.24 -31.29 23.91
CA HIS A 799 -3.85 -31.67 23.65
C HIS A 799 -3.49 -33.00 24.33
N GLU A 800 -4.02 -33.30 25.52
CA GLU A 800 -3.80 -34.61 26.19
C GLU A 800 -4.26 -35.80 25.34
N GLN A 801 -5.31 -35.63 24.54
CA GLN A 801 -5.85 -36.68 23.68
C GLN A 801 -5.18 -36.73 22.30
N VAL A 802 -4.58 -35.63 21.85
CA VAL A 802 -3.97 -35.51 20.52
C VAL A 802 -2.46 -35.64 20.62
N MET A 803 -1.81 -34.69 21.29
CA MET A 803 -0.38 -34.70 21.55
C MET A 803 -0.10 -33.90 22.84
N PRO A 804 0.15 -34.56 23.98
CA PRO A 804 0.28 -33.89 25.27
C PRO A 804 1.33 -32.77 25.23
N ARG A 805 0.99 -31.59 25.75
CA ARG A 805 1.83 -30.37 25.80
C ARG A 805 2.29 -29.79 24.45
N HIS A 806 1.83 -30.34 23.34
CA HIS A 806 2.07 -29.80 22.00
C HIS A 806 0.82 -29.10 21.48
N SER A 807 1.02 -28.10 20.62
CA SER A 807 -0.07 -27.48 19.86
C SER A 807 -0.05 -28.02 18.45
N THR A 808 -1.17 -28.55 17.94
CA THR A 808 -1.27 -28.83 16.50
C THR A 808 -1.23 -27.49 15.74
N HIS A 809 -0.16 -27.28 14.97
CA HIS A 809 0.07 -26.04 14.23
C HIS A 809 -0.44 -26.14 12.80
N THR A 810 -0.24 -27.29 12.16
CA THR A 810 -0.63 -27.55 10.78
C THR A 810 -1.26 -28.94 10.64
N LEU A 811 -2.16 -29.09 9.67
CA LEU A 811 -2.97 -30.29 9.50
C LEU A 811 -3.36 -30.45 8.03
N ARG A 812 -3.39 -31.70 7.53
CA ARG A 812 -3.92 -32.05 6.21
C ARG A 812 -4.58 -33.42 6.22
N ALA A 813 -5.53 -33.63 5.30
CA ALA A 813 -6.12 -34.94 5.06
C ALA A 813 -5.27 -35.75 4.07
N LEU A 814 -5.09 -37.02 4.39
CA LEU A 814 -4.53 -38.05 3.51
C LEU A 814 -5.62 -38.55 2.56
N ALA A 815 -5.21 -39.25 1.50
CA ALA A 815 -6.13 -39.77 0.49
C ALA A 815 -7.19 -40.75 1.03
N ASN A 816 -6.90 -41.43 2.14
CA ASN A 816 -7.81 -42.35 2.81
C ASN A 816 -8.77 -41.65 3.80
N GLY A 817 -8.66 -40.33 3.98
CA GLY A 817 -9.43 -39.55 4.96
C GLY A 817 -8.80 -39.46 6.35
N ASP A 818 -7.72 -40.18 6.63
CA ASP A 818 -6.96 -39.93 7.87
C ASP A 818 -6.26 -38.58 7.82
N LEU A 819 -5.80 -38.10 8.98
CA LEU A 819 -5.15 -36.79 9.07
C LEU A 819 -3.66 -36.95 9.38
N VAL A 820 -2.86 -36.04 8.84
CA VAL A 820 -1.48 -35.82 9.25
C VAL A 820 -1.35 -34.43 9.86
N GLY A 821 -0.79 -34.36 11.06
CA GLY A 821 -0.62 -33.13 11.82
C GLY A 821 0.83 -32.87 12.17
N GLY A 822 1.23 -31.61 12.07
CA GLY A 822 2.52 -31.11 12.55
C GLY A 822 2.31 -30.22 13.77
N THR A 823 3.12 -30.40 14.81
CA THR A 823 2.98 -29.65 16.06
C THR A 823 3.97 -28.48 16.20
N SER A 824 3.72 -27.66 17.21
CA SER A 824 4.66 -26.68 17.77
C SER A 824 4.79 -26.90 19.28
N VAL A 825 5.99 -26.69 19.81
CA VAL A 825 6.24 -26.65 21.27
C VAL A 825 6.12 -25.24 21.85
N HIS A 826 5.96 -24.22 20.98
CA HIS A 826 5.84 -22.84 21.42
C HIS A 826 4.53 -22.59 22.19
N ALA A 827 4.60 -21.71 23.19
CA ALA A 827 3.46 -21.22 23.94
C ALA A 827 3.45 -19.68 23.87
N PRO A 828 3.04 -19.09 22.73
CA PRO A 828 3.26 -17.68 22.45
C PRO A 828 2.46 -16.74 23.38
N GLY A 829 1.55 -17.27 24.20
CA GLY A 829 0.80 -16.53 25.22
C GLY A 829 1.51 -16.44 26.57
N GLY A 830 2.81 -16.74 26.64
CA GLY A 830 3.62 -16.67 27.86
C GLY A 830 3.67 -17.97 28.68
N GLY A 831 3.13 -19.07 28.17
CA GLY A 831 3.22 -20.38 28.82
C GLY A 831 4.64 -20.97 28.77
N HIS A 832 4.95 -21.87 29.70
CA HIS A 832 6.28 -22.48 29.82
C HIS A 832 6.27 -23.94 29.36
N SER A 833 6.65 -24.17 28.10
CA SER A 833 6.75 -25.53 27.56
C SER A 833 8.04 -26.23 28.01
N THR A 834 7.95 -27.51 28.34
CA THR A 834 9.12 -28.38 28.59
C THR A 834 9.57 -29.13 27.34
N GLU A 835 8.68 -29.25 26.37
CA GLU A 835 8.94 -29.97 25.12
C GLU A 835 9.93 -29.20 24.25
N LYS A 836 10.77 -29.93 23.51
CA LYS A 836 11.91 -29.36 22.78
C LYS A 836 11.84 -29.52 21.27
N GLU A 837 11.04 -30.46 20.79
CA GLU A 837 11.00 -30.81 19.38
C GLU A 837 9.56 -30.95 18.92
N ALA A 838 9.27 -30.55 17.69
CA ALA A 838 7.99 -30.74 17.05
C ALA A 838 7.82 -32.18 16.55
N ILE A 839 6.58 -32.65 16.63
CA ILE A 839 6.15 -33.99 16.27
C ILE A 839 5.28 -33.92 15.01
N LEU A 840 5.55 -34.82 14.08
CA LEU A 840 4.63 -35.19 13.01
C LEU A 840 3.84 -36.41 13.46
N TYR A 841 2.51 -36.36 13.39
CA TYR A 841 1.65 -37.46 13.79
C TYR A 841 0.64 -37.85 12.70
N LEU A 842 0.25 -39.12 12.71
CA LEU A 842 -0.87 -39.64 11.92
C LEU A 842 -2.05 -39.89 12.85
N PHE A 843 -3.23 -39.43 12.43
CA PHE A 843 -4.46 -39.48 13.20
C PHE A 843 -5.51 -40.26 12.43
N ASP A 844 -5.94 -41.38 13.01
CA ASP A 844 -7.01 -42.22 12.49
C ASP A 844 -8.32 -41.47 12.64
N TRP A 845 -8.92 -41.08 11.51
CA TRP A 845 -10.15 -40.32 11.54
C TRP A 845 -11.23 -41.14 12.23
N SER A 846 -11.48 -42.37 11.80
CA SER A 846 -12.59 -43.19 12.30
C SER A 846 -12.57 -43.40 13.83
N ARG A 847 -11.38 -43.59 14.41
CA ARG A 847 -11.18 -43.84 15.84
C ARG A 847 -10.93 -42.56 16.65
N ARG A 848 -10.70 -41.43 15.97
CA ARG A 848 -10.38 -40.13 16.56
C ARG A 848 -9.15 -40.17 17.48
N GLN A 849 -8.09 -40.84 17.04
CA GLN A 849 -6.88 -41.05 17.85
C GLN A 849 -5.60 -40.94 17.02
N VAL A 850 -4.51 -40.52 17.67
CA VAL A 850 -3.17 -40.61 17.07
C VAL A 850 -2.71 -42.07 17.04
N VAL A 851 -2.27 -42.54 15.88
CA VAL A 851 -1.83 -43.93 15.63
C VAL A 851 -0.35 -44.06 15.30
N PHE A 852 0.32 -42.94 15.03
CA PHE A 852 1.76 -42.87 14.80
C PHE A 852 2.27 -41.47 15.09
N GLN A 853 3.52 -41.37 15.55
CA GLN A 853 4.23 -40.12 15.72
C GLN A 853 5.72 -40.29 15.45
N THR A 854 6.37 -39.21 15.01
CA THR A 854 7.83 -39.15 14.81
C THR A 854 8.31 -37.71 14.90
N VAL A 855 9.61 -37.52 15.19
CA VAL A 855 10.29 -36.23 15.05
C VAL A 855 10.87 -36.17 13.64
N PRO A 856 10.24 -35.45 12.69
CA PRO A 856 10.67 -35.50 11.30
C PRO A 856 12.00 -34.78 11.10
N VAL A 857 12.31 -33.76 11.90
CA VAL A 857 13.56 -33.00 11.86
C VAL A 857 14.04 -32.80 13.30
N PRO A 858 15.13 -33.46 13.72
CA PRO A 858 15.68 -33.27 15.07
C PRO A 858 16.01 -31.81 15.37
N GLY A 859 15.70 -31.35 16.57
CA GLY A 859 15.92 -29.99 17.05
C GLY A 859 14.94 -28.93 16.54
N ALA A 860 14.02 -29.27 15.62
CA ALA A 860 13.02 -28.30 15.14
C ALA A 860 11.89 -28.13 16.16
N GLU A 861 11.63 -26.90 16.63
CA GLU A 861 10.60 -26.61 17.65
C GLU A 861 9.17 -26.52 17.08
N GLU A 862 9.04 -26.32 15.77
CA GLU A 862 7.75 -26.14 15.10
C GLU A 862 7.76 -26.70 13.67
N ILE A 863 6.73 -27.48 13.33
CA ILE A 863 6.37 -27.81 11.94
C ILE A 863 5.33 -26.78 11.49
N ASN A 864 5.77 -25.82 10.68
CA ASN A 864 4.97 -24.67 10.27
C ASN A 864 3.88 -25.04 9.27
N SER A 865 4.22 -25.87 8.29
CA SER A 865 3.32 -26.23 7.20
C SER A 865 3.56 -27.67 6.75
N VAL A 866 2.47 -28.39 6.45
CA VAL A 866 2.50 -29.68 5.77
C VAL A 866 1.54 -29.65 4.59
N GLU A 867 1.89 -30.38 3.53
CA GLU A 867 1.03 -30.61 2.37
C GLU A 867 1.17 -32.06 1.88
N VAL A 868 0.09 -32.63 1.35
CA VAL A 868 0.08 -34.02 0.88
C VAL A 868 0.17 -34.04 -0.64
N GLY A 869 1.25 -34.61 -1.18
CA GLY A 869 1.45 -34.74 -2.63
C GLY A 869 0.48 -35.72 -3.28
N ALA A 870 0.32 -35.62 -4.61
CA ALA A 870 -0.45 -36.59 -5.39
C ALA A 870 0.17 -38.01 -5.38
N ASP A 871 1.46 -38.11 -5.07
CA ASP A 871 2.20 -39.35 -4.82
C ASP A 871 1.88 -40.00 -3.47
N GLY A 872 1.10 -39.33 -2.62
CA GLY A 872 0.73 -39.79 -1.28
C GLY A 872 1.78 -39.49 -0.20
N PHE A 873 2.88 -38.83 -0.53
CA PHE A 873 3.87 -38.40 0.45
C PHE A 873 3.42 -37.13 1.17
N VAL A 874 3.88 -36.99 2.42
CA VAL A 874 3.68 -35.77 3.21
C VAL A 874 4.95 -34.95 3.13
N TYR A 875 4.82 -33.72 2.64
CA TYR A 875 5.88 -32.74 2.60
C TYR A 875 5.68 -31.73 3.71
N GLY A 876 6.75 -31.41 4.44
CA GLY A 876 6.66 -30.47 5.56
C GLY A 876 7.82 -29.50 5.59
N LEU A 877 7.56 -28.35 6.20
CA LEU A 877 8.53 -27.27 6.40
C LEU A 877 8.47 -26.84 7.87
N THR A 878 9.63 -26.87 8.53
CA THR A 878 9.78 -26.39 9.92
C THR A 878 9.94 -24.88 9.96
N ALA A 879 9.69 -24.24 11.11
CA ALA A 879 9.86 -22.79 11.25
C ALA A 879 11.31 -22.31 10.95
N GLY A 880 12.31 -23.17 11.15
CA GLY A 880 13.72 -22.90 10.83
C GLY A 880 14.10 -23.11 9.36
N GLY A 881 13.15 -23.38 8.46
CA GLY A 881 13.42 -23.56 7.03
C GLY A 881 13.89 -24.95 6.63
N GLN A 882 13.87 -25.94 7.55
CA GLN A 882 14.16 -27.33 7.19
C GLN A 882 12.94 -27.97 6.54
N PHE A 883 13.09 -28.39 5.28
CA PHE A 883 12.14 -29.17 4.53
C PHE A 883 12.31 -30.67 4.82
N PHE A 884 11.22 -31.43 4.80
CA PHE A 884 11.26 -32.90 4.84
C PHE A 884 10.17 -33.54 3.97
N GLY A 885 10.45 -34.75 3.48
CA GLY A 885 9.47 -35.64 2.86
C GLY A 885 9.26 -36.89 3.72
N PHE A 886 8.01 -37.26 3.97
CA PHE A 886 7.62 -38.38 4.82
C PHE A 886 6.67 -39.34 4.09
N ASP A 887 7.00 -40.62 4.13
CA ASP A 887 6.16 -41.71 3.62
C ASP A 887 5.18 -42.16 4.72
N PRO A 888 3.87 -41.86 4.63
CA PRO A 888 2.92 -42.23 5.68
C PRO A 888 2.62 -43.73 5.73
N VAL A 889 2.91 -44.48 4.67
CA VAL A 889 2.70 -45.93 4.61
C VAL A 889 3.85 -46.66 5.28
N ARG A 890 5.09 -46.33 4.88
CA ARG A 890 6.31 -46.92 5.46
C ARG A 890 6.70 -46.29 6.80
N ARG A 891 6.13 -45.12 7.12
CA ARG A 891 6.36 -44.35 8.35
C ARG A 891 7.82 -43.92 8.52
N VAL A 892 8.44 -43.48 7.42
CA VAL A 892 9.84 -43.04 7.38
C VAL A 892 9.98 -41.68 6.73
N VAL A 893 10.92 -40.87 7.22
CA VAL A 893 11.36 -39.64 6.56
C VAL A 893 12.33 -40.02 5.46
N VAL A 894 11.98 -39.70 4.21
CA VAL A 894 12.75 -40.07 3.02
C VAL A 894 13.67 -38.96 2.53
N LYS A 895 13.42 -37.71 2.95
CA LYS A 895 14.15 -36.53 2.50
C LYS A 895 14.22 -35.49 3.60
N ARG A 896 15.36 -34.79 3.68
CA ARG A 896 15.54 -33.54 4.41
C ARG A 896 16.37 -32.58 3.57
N GLU A 897 16.07 -31.29 3.63
CA GLU A 897 16.80 -30.25 2.91
C GLU A 897 16.68 -28.91 3.65
N ASP A 898 17.77 -28.14 3.72
CA ASP A 898 17.77 -26.82 4.34
C ASP A 898 17.44 -25.75 3.30
N LEU A 899 16.35 -25.02 3.51
CA LEU A 899 15.91 -23.93 2.65
C LEU A 899 16.04 -22.55 3.32
N SER A 900 16.67 -22.45 4.49
CA SER A 900 16.78 -21.19 5.26
C SER A 900 17.47 -20.06 4.48
N ALA A 901 18.34 -20.39 3.53
CA ALA A 901 18.99 -19.44 2.62
C ALA A 901 17.99 -18.68 1.71
N HIS A 902 16.75 -19.17 1.59
CA HIS A 902 15.71 -18.59 0.74
C HIS A 902 14.71 -17.71 1.51
N GLY A 903 15.05 -17.29 2.73
CA GLY A 903 14.27 -16.37 3.55
C GLY A 903 13.42 -17.08 4.62
N GLU A 904 12.73 -16.28 5.42
CA GLU A 904 11.92 -16.76 6.54
C GLU A 904 10.73 -17.60 6.08
N VAL A 905 10.32 -18.55 6.92
CA VAL A 905 9.13 -19.37 6.70
C VAL A 905 7.89 -18.56 7.05
N VAL A 906 6.97 -18.43 6.10
CA VAL A 906 5.74 -17.65 6.27
C VAL A 906 4.59 -18.55 6.72
N ARG A 907 3.58 -17.96 7.36
CA ARG A 907 2.39 -18.73 7.76
C ARG A 907 1.67 -19.27 6.51
N HIS A 908 1.45 -20.59 6.46
CA HIS A 908 0.84 -21.36 5.35
C HIS A 908 1.74 -21.59 4.13
N SER A 909 3.04 -21.75 4.35
CA SER A 909 4.07 -21.81 3.30
C SER A 909 3.92 -22.89 2.21
N LEU A 910 3.14 -23.96 2.41
CA LEU A 910 2.92 -25.02 1.42
C LEU A 910 1.46 -25.07 0.95
N GLY A 911 1.26 -25.38 -0.33
CA GLY A 911 -0.05 -25.55 -0.93
C GLY A 911 -0.02 -26.43 -2.16
N ARG A 912 -1.14 -27.08 -2.46
CA ARG A 912 -1.28 -27.99 -3.61
C ARG A 912 -2.11 -27.37 -4.72
N SER A 913 -1.64 -27.47 -5.95
CA SER A 913 -2.41 -27.08 -7.14
C SER A 913 -3.52 -28.09 -7.46
N PRO A 914 -4.51 -27.72 -8.30
CA PRO A 914 -5.59 -28.64 -8.69
C PRO A 914 -5.12 -29.94 -9.38
N ASP A 915 -3.98 -29.92 -10.07
CA ASP A 915 -3.33 -31.09 -10.69
C ASP A 915 -2.46 -31.89 -9.72
N GLY A 916 -2.41 -31.52 -8.43
CA GLY A 916 -1.81 -32.30 -7.36
C GLY A 916 -0.33 -32.02 -7.09
N VAL A 917 0.26 -31.01 -7.75
CA VAL A 917 1.65 -30.58 -7.54
C VAL A 917 1.76 -29.74 -6.26
N VAL A 918 2.79 -30.00 -5.46
CA VAL A 918 3.04 -29.23 -4.24
C VAL A 918 3.98 -28.07 -4.53
N TYR A 919 3.51 -26.88 -4.20
CA TYR A 919 4.27 -25.64 -4.26
C TYR A 919 4.51 -25.11 -2.86
N GLY A 920 5.59 -24.36 -2.72
CA GLY A 920 5.91 -23.69 -1.49
C GLY A 920 6.45 -22.28 -1.69
N VAL A 921 6.34 -21.49 -0.64
CA VAL A 921 6.86 -20.13 -0.56
C VAL A 921 7.70 -19.94 0.69
N LEU A 922 8.76 -19.17 0.55
CA LEU A 922 9.59 -18.61 1.62
C LEU A 922 9.66 -17.10 1.38
N GLY A 923 10.14 -16.34 2.36
CA GLY A 923 10.25 -14.88 2.27
C GLY A 923 10.94 -14.40 0.98
N GLN A 924 11.85 -15.18 0.41
CA GLN A 924 12.58 -14.85 -0.82
C GLN A 924 12.56 -15.94 -1.90
N ALA A 925 11.63 -16.91 -1.86
CA ALA A 925 11.53 -17.91 -2.91
C ALA A 925 10.12 -18.44 -3.12
N VAL A 926 9.84 -18.81 -4.37
CA VAL A 926 8.76 -19.71 -4.77
C VAL A 926 9.42 -20.99 -5.25
N PHE A 927 8.97 -22.14 -4.76
CA PHE A 927 9.53 -23.44 -5.13
C PHE A 927 8.45 -24.48 -5.41
N ARG A 928 8.85 -25.55 -6.08
CA ARG A 928 8.06 -26.75 -6.36
C ARG A 928 8.75 -27.97 -5.77
N VAL A 929 7.96 -28.92 -5.28
CA VAL A 929 8.43 -30.26 -4.91
C VAL A 929 8.25 -31.20 -6.10
N GLU A 930 9.32 -31.85 -6.53
CA GLU A 930 9.26 -32.85 -7.60
C GLU A 930 8.76 -34.20 -7.04
N PRO A 931 7.70 -34.80 -7.59
CA PRO A 931 7.06 -35.99 -6.99
C PRO A 931 7.87 -37.28 -7.16
N VAL A 932 8.84 -37.32 -8.08
CA VAL A 932 9.59 -38.56 -8.38
C VAL A 932 10.75 -38.77 -7.41
N ASP A 933 11.49 -37.71 -7.09
CA ASP A 933 12.70 -37.76 -6.28
C ASP A 933 12.63 -36.86 -5.02
N HIS A 934 11.48 -36.24 -4.77
CA HIS A 934 11.22 -35.32 -3.66
C HIS A 934 12.17 -34.12 -3.63
N ARG A 935 12.79 -33.78 -4.76
CA ARG A 935 13.72 -32.65 -4.87
C ARG A 935 12.96 -31.33 -4.85
N ILE A 936 13.57 -30.31 -4.25
CA ILE A 936 13.08 -28.95 -4.33
C ILE A 936 13.63 -28.27 -5.59
N THR A 937 12.74 -27.69 -6.39
CA THR A 937 13.11 -26.80 -7.49
C THR A 937 12.66 -25.39 -7.15
N VAL A 938 13.61 -24.49 -6.88
CA VAL A 938 13.32 -23.06 -6.77
C VAL A 938 12.90 -22.55 -8.15
N LEU A 939 11.67 -22.07 -8.25
CA LEU A 939 11.08 -21.59 -9.50
C LEU A 939 11.44 -20.14 -9.75
N ALA A 940 11.38 -19.31 -8.71
CA ALA A 940 11.65 -17.88 -8.82
C ALA A 940 11.91 -17.21 -7.47
N LYS A 941 12.57 -16.04 -7.52
CA LYS A 941 12.70 -15.11 -6.39
C LYS A 941 11.65 -14.00 -6.53
N PRO A 942 10.75 -13.81 -5.55
CA PRO A 942 9.76 -12.74 -5.60
C PRO A 942 10.44 -11.36 -5.52
N PRO A 943 9.89 -10.33 -6.18
CA PRO A 943 10.44 -8.97 -6.17
C PRO A 943 10.22 -8.26 -4.82
N VAL A 944 9.37 -8.82 -3.96
CA VAL A 944 9.06 -8.33 -2.61
C VAL A 944 9.07 -9.51 -1.64
N PRO A 945 9.38 -9.28 -0.34
CA PRO A 945 9.29 -10.33 0.65
C PRO A 945 7.86 -10.89 0.77
N ILE A 946 7.73 -12.22 0.74
CA ILE A 946 6.46 -12.88 1.02
C ILE A 946 6.23 -12.81 2.53
N THR A 947 5.00 -12.45 2.96
CA THR A 947 4.67 -12.31 4.38
C THR A 947 3.53 -13.22 4.85
N ALA A 948 2.64 -13.62 3.95
CA ALA A 948 1.61 -14.62 4.20
C ALA A 948 1.16 -15.27 2.88
N GLY A 949 0.47 -16.40 2.97
CA GLY A 949 0.13 -17.25 1.81
C GLY A 949 0.46 -18.69 2.18
N LEU A 950 -0.10 -19.71 1.52
CA LEU A 950 -0.25 -19.79 0.08
C LEU A 950 -1.67 -20.16 -0.35
N ALA A 951 -2.16 -19.52 -1.42
CA ALA A 951 -3.34 -19.99 -2.15
C ALA A 951 -2.94 -20.36 -3.58
N VAL A 952 -3.36 -21.54 -4.07
CA VAL A 952 -2.98 -22.04 -5.41
C VAL A 952 -4.25 -22.37 -6.20
N THR A 953 -4.42 -21.75 -7.36
CA THR A 953 -5.56 -22.03 -8.26
C THR A 953 -5.21 -21.71 -9.71
N GLY A 954 -5.70 -22.52 -10.66
CA GLY A 954 -5.34 -22.42 -12.06
C GLY A 954 -3.83 -22.56 -12.29
N ASP A 955 -3.25 -21.69 -13.11
CA ASP A 955 -1.80 -21.63 -13.41
C ASP A 955 -1.03 -20.67 -12.49
N ARG A 956 -1.60 -20.32 -11.34
CA ARG A 956 -1.05 -19.30 -10.43
C ARG A 956 -1.09 -19.73 -8.97
N LEU A 957 -0.12 -19.22 -8.22
CA LEU A 957 -0.21 -19.09 -6.78
C LEU A 957 -0.36 -17.62 -6.38
N TYR A 958 -0.91 -17.40 -5.20
CA TYR A 958 -1.20 -16.10 -4.62
C TYR A 958 -0.62 -16.04 -3.22
N PHE A 959 0.00 -14.91 -2.92
CA PHE A 959 0.62 -14.63 -1.63
C PHE A 959 0.42 -13.16 -1.27
N ALA A 960 0.60 -12.84 0.00
CA ALA A 960 0.60 -11.48 0.48
C ALA A 960 2.04 -11.01 0.67
N SER A 961 2.26 -9.75 0.33
CA SER A 961 3.39 -8.97 0.82
C SER A 961 2.81 -7.77 1.56
N LYS A 962 2.81 -7.87 2.89
CA LYS A 962 2.17 -6.93 3.80
C LYS A 962 0.68 -6.79 3.49
N ALA A 963 0.24 -5.63 3.04
CA ALA A 963 -1.16 -5.32 2.73
C ALA A 963 -1.54 -5.57 1.26
N ASN A 964 -0.58 -5.95 0.41
CA ASN A 964 -0.82 -6.17 -1.01
C ASN A 964 -0.95 -7.66 -1.31
N ILE A 965 -1.89 -7.99 -2.20
CA ILE A 965 -2.01 -9.33 -2.78
C ILE A 965 -1.11 -9.39 -4.01
N TRP A 966 -0.32 -10.45 -4.11
CA TRP A 966 0.54 -10.74 -5.25
C TRP A 966 0.16 -12.08 -5.83
N SER A 967 0.43 -12.26 -7.13
CA SER A 967 0.33 -13.55 -7.80
C SER A 967 1.65 -13.92 -8.45
N CYS A 968 1.90 -15.22 -8.58
CA CYS A 968 3.03 -15.83 -9.24
C CYS A 968 2.50 -16.88 -10.23
N ARG A 969 2.84 -16.78 -11.52
CA ARG A 969 2.57 -17.81 -12.51
C ARG A 969 3.43 -19.06 -12.22
N LEU A 970 2.87 -20.25 -12.35
CA LEU A 970 3.54 -21.51 -12.00
C LEU A 970 4.30 -22.11 -13.19
#